data_AF-A0A651G2E0-F1
#
_entry.id   AF-A0A651G2E0-F1
#
_cell.length_a   1.000
_cell.length_b   1.000
_cell.length_c   1.000
_cell.angle_alpha   90.00
_cell.angle_beta   90.00
_cell.angle_gamma   90.00
#
_symmetry.space_group_name_H-M   'P 1'
#
loop_
_entity.id
_entity.type
_entity.pdbx_description
1 polymer ?
#
loop_
_entity_poly.entity_id
_entity_poly.type
_entity_poly.pdbx_seq_one_letter_code
_entity_poly.pdbx_strand_id
1 'polypeptide(L)'
;MSRKGTKKDNANNKAGLLQKKIADLTAEDLDNLELPLGTASRPYPMWGTVVVDEDGHQSIEQRLGAVKDDEEPLRLYSERKYEEVIGMMYRDMPTPSMMPMQKDILEMLKPESKNRIYFMKGDPGAGKSFLGGLVGRAQSERPVEIFDCGGKNMNDLLFEMVLDFGKGDALPQAIDKRLAAGAIEPLSYGLLKNGLPEKYIEETEDGKLVIDWEGLKESGTENVEKAYAVLTKVSKLEGLDSAGGNALGMNSQYGLAIRDFIEGNFSTYDEYNKSKEGTDNALQTFLQFANGEIDECTVVNPLKNKDQTSGPSEFTFRREDTKLGWGIVMTGNAVEDGTTTRSLNKSVYSRLTPVTIPKPSLMDWQHRICQIMTGLPVSTLYRTFKDKADKDPEQFTEMLLYWRQAGLSEEQKANIPQIHTSLLKNWKNVIEASEKLAKFYKGWAELTDPDKALIKDGNLVDEVDEEYQKEVSIDFRKVIQHIQYAMPIRAKMSRANPSDDVDFNPKSWAAEPAKRIKRQKESIERNFGTRLTDLLADKLYETAGGAGKPGLYKHLKELMKQCGLKDLHLQEGAHSSAKSVESALNINLFDTTDLNEQVKLAQKMFADYVRESNPEVKATDDNAIVTVAQMKETLERVKTHLSEDAPVFLIPNTDPETLSSNPFVTAEKIDVADEKNREFEPVTEELVDHDAFMMTLAFPKAADQNLKAVWDKENNLALLLMKSNYAQKRIDLESDIEELKAAKNAAAPSTDETDGVSGPTGGAFGDDDTLVEKQKELLDLLKKEAAQLKDFNQPTDEVDTYMKELRKEIKAAGGDIEDETRTVTPFTGDVILDDDVKIAENDSDTGIGATTVVVKSVNENGEAKAVPVHIIVNNSSKKTLVVGGAASDRLSTLFREVGVRHINRDDQNAAAQLRDALADIMRGASEDTRNNVKSALLFRNDPVGVEESKIIEHNEKASMEDILLSYEPYLGKYLVANKQAPRQM
;
A
#
# COMPACT_ATOMS: atom_id res chain seq x y z
N MET A 1 32.79 -48.88 -44.75
CA MET A 1 33.60 -47.68 -45.07
C MET A 1 33.04 -46.51 -44.27
N SER A 2 33.45 -46.34 -43.02
CA SER A 2 34.42 -45.32 -42.57
C SER A 2 34.09 -43.89 -43.05
N ARG A 3 33.59 -43.05 -42.14
CA ARG A 3 33.94 -41.63 -42.06
C ARG A 3 33.81 -41.12 -40.62
N LYS A 4 34.94 -41.26 -39.92
CA LYS A 4 35.52 -40.43 -38.84
C LYS A 4 34.56 -39.58 -38.00
N GLY A 5 34.46 -39.96 -36.72
CA GLY A 5 34.01 -39.09 -35.64
C GLY A 5 34.97 -37.91 -35.46
N THR A 6 34.41 -36.72 -35.45
CA THR A 6 35.00 -35.54 -34.83
C THR A 6 34.80 -35.68 -33.33
N LYS A 7 35.92 -35.85 -32.61
CA LYS A 7 36.03 -35.51 -31.19
C LYS A 7 35.45 -34.10 -31.04
N LYS A 8 34.29 -33.99 -30.39
CA LYS A 8 33.92 -32.75 -29.72
C LYS A 8 34.89 -32.67 -28.56
N ASP A 9 35.89 -31.81 -28.70
CA ASP A 9 36.76 -31.47 -27.60
C ASP A 9 35.89 -31.08 -26.42
N ASN A 10 36.04 -31.82 -25.33
CA ASN A 10 35.58 -31.40 -24.02
C ASN A 10 36.11 -29.98 -23.83
N ALA A 11 35.21 -29.00 -23.81
CA ALA A 11 35.48 -27.71 -23.21
C ALA A 11 35.77 -27.99 -21.74
N ASN A 12 37.04 -28.27 -21.44
CA ASN A 12 37.53 -28.49 -20.10
C ASN A 12 37.11 -27.30 -19.25
N ASN A 13 36.28 -27.59 -18.24
CA ASN A 13 36.17 -26.87 -16.99
C ASN A 13 37.57 -26.41 -16.54
N LYS A 14 37.97 -25.18 -16.88
CA LYS A 14 38.95 -24.48 -16.06
C LYS A 14 38.19 -24.13 -14.78
N ALA A 15 38.54 -24.78 -13.68
CA ALA A 15 38.07 -24.37 -12.36
C ALA A 15 38.33 -22.86 -12.21
N GLY A 16 37.32 -22.12 -11.77
CA GLY A 16 37.42 -20.69 -11.54
C GLY A 16 38.40 -20.38 -10.40
N LEU A 17 38.82 -19.12 -10.31
CA LEU A 17 39.85 -18.70 -9.36
C LEU A 17 39.45 -18.92 -7.91
N LEU A 18 38.15 -18.83 -7.58
CA LEU A 18 37.68 -19.12 -6.21
C LEU A 18 37.87 -20.59 -5.81
N GLN A 19 37.95 -21.49 -6.78
CA GLN A 19 38.17 -22.91 -6.54
C GLN A 19 39.65 -23.32 -6.61
N LYS A 20 40.56 -22.37 -6.79
CA LYS A 20 42.00 -22.62 -6.57
C LYS A 20 42.32 -22.55 -5.08
N LYS A 21 43.35 -23.30 -4.68
CA LYS A 21 43.90 -23.21 -3.32
C LYS A 21 44.45 -21.80 -3.11
N ILE A 22 44.28 -21.26 -1.92
CA ILE A 22 44.79 -19.92 -1.58
C ILE A 22 46.30 -19.84 -1.79
N ALA A 23 47.02 -20.91 -1.46
CA ALA A 23 48.48 -21.00 -1.66
C ALA A 23 48.91 -20.97 -3.14
N ASP A 24 48.01 -21.28 -4.08
CA ASP A 24 48.28 -21.31 -5.52
C ASP A 24 47.86 -20.02 -6.23
N LEU A 25 47.26 -19.06 -5.52
CA LEU A 25 46.82 -17.79 -6.07
C LEU A 25 47.97 -16.78 -6.11
N THR A 26 48.15 -16.13 -7.25
CA THR A 26 49.07 -15.00 -7.39
C THR A 26 48.41 -13.71 -6.87
N ALA A 27 49.21 -12.67 -6.63
CA ALA A 27 48.66 -11.35 -6.29
C ALA A 27 47.72 -10.82 -7.38
N GLU A 28 48.04 -11.04 -8.67
CA GLU A 28 47.18 -10.67 -9.79
C GLU A 28 45.87 -11.47 -9.80
N ASP A 29 45.88 -12.76 -9.44
CA ASP A 29 44.64 -13.54 -9.30
C ASP A 29 43.73 -12.96 -8.19
N LEU A 30 44.33 -12.52 -7.06
CA LEU A 30 43.60 -11.91 -5.95
C LEU A 30 43.05 -10.53 -6.32
N ASP A 31 43.85 -9.67 -6.94
CA ASP A 31 43.42 -8.34 -7.41
C ASP A 31 42.26 -8.44 -8.42
N ASN A 32 42.27 -9.47 -9.27
CA ASN A 32 41.19 -9.72 -10.23
C ASN A 32 39.89 -10.19 -9.58
N LEU A 33 39.97 -10.86 -8.43
CA LEU A 33 38.80 -11.31 -7.66
C LEU A 33 38.30 -10.24 -6.69
N GLU A 34 39.17 -9.36 -6.22
CA GLU A 34 38.85 -8.38 -5.20
C GLU A 34 37.91 -7.29 -5.75
N LEU A 35 36.74 -7.20 -5.15
CA LEU A 35 35.76 -6.16 -5.42
C LEU A 35 35.59 -5.30 -4.15
N PRO A 36 36.08 -4.04 -4.15
CA PRO A 36 36.00 -3.18 -2.99
C PRO A 36 34.60 -2.59 -2.80
N LEU A 37 34.05 -2.74 -1.59
CA LEU A 37 32.79 -2.16 -1.16
C LEU A 37 33.07 -1.07 -0.11
N GLY A 38 32.66 0.17 -0.40
CA GLY A 38 32.81 1.29 0.53
C GLY A 38 34.11 2.07 0.38
N THR A 39 34.41 2.54 -0.83
CA THR A 39 35.52 3.47 -1.10
C THR A 39 35.08 4.92 -0.89
N ALA A 40 36.01 5.89 -0.86
CA ALA A 40 35.66 7.31 -0.68
C ALA A 40 34.74 7.83 -1.79
N SER A 41 34.96 7.35 -3.03
CA SER A 41 34.12 7.68 -4.19
C SER A 41 32.79 6.93 -4.22
N ARG A 42 32.73 5.74 -3.60
CA ARG A 42 31.53 4.87 -3.56
C ARG A 42 31.32 4.33 -2.13
N PRO A 43 30.84 5.18 -1.19
CA PRO A 43 30.61 4.74 0.17
C PRO A 43 29.56 3.63 0.23
N TYR A 44 29.71 2.71 1.17
CA TYR A 44 28.77 1.60 1.38
C TYR A 44 28.14 1.72 2.77
N PRO A 45 26.80 1.73 2.91
CA PRO A 45 26.13 1.85 4.19
C PRO A 45 26.60 0.81 5.21
N MET A 46 26.81 1.24 6.45
CA MET A 46 27.26 0.36 7.52
C MET A 46 26.75 0.86 8.86
N TRP A 47 26.30 -0.07 9.70
CA TRP A 47 26.00 0.19 11.10
C TRP A 47 27.23 -0.11 11.95
N GLY A 48 27.57 0.77 12.87
CA GLY A 48 28.65 0.48 13.80
C GLY A 48 28.97 1.60 14.76
N THR A 49 30.02 1.34 15.53
CA THR A 49 30.58 2.26 16.50
C THR A 49 31.26 3.44 15.80
N VAL A 50 30.89 4.64 16.19
CA VAL A 50 31.49 5.89 15.72
C VAL A 50 31.87 6.75 16.92
N VAL A 51 32.98 7.47 16.77
CA VAL A 51 33.29 8.57 17.69
C VAL A 51 32.56 9.80 17.16
N VAL A 52 31.71 10.38 18.00
CA VAL A 52 31.02 11.63 17.71
C VAL A 52 31.68 12.70 18.57
N ASP A 53 32.11 13.79 17.93
CA ASP A 53 32.63 14.96 18.63
C ASP A 53 31.56 16.05 18.53
N GLU A 54 30.79 16.20 19.61
CA GLU A 54 29.83 17.30 19.77
C GLU A 54 30.39 18.25 20.84
N ASP A 55 30.64 19.50 20.45
CA ASP A 55 31.12 20.57 21.33
C ASP A 55 32.39 20.20 22.15
N GLY A 56 33.33 19.46 21.53
CA GLY A 56 34.59 19.05 22.15
C GLY A 56 34.47 17.88 23.11
N HIS A 57 33.31 17.22 23.17
CA HIS A 57 33.09 16.00 23.94
C HIS A 57 33.00 14.81 22.97
N GLN A 58 33.99 13.93 23.06
CA GLN A 58 33.98 12.68 22.30
C GLN A 58 33.08 11.66 22.99
N SER A 59 31.93 11.37 22.39
CA SER A 59 31.08 10.23 22.76
C SER A 59 31.28 9.08 21.77
N ILE A 60 31.05 7.85 22.24
CA ILE A 60 31.03 6.66 21.40
C ILE A 60 29.57 6.25 21.25
N GLU A 61 29.09 6.21 20.01
CA GLU A 61 27.70 5.88 19.69
C GLU A 61 27.62 4.77 18.63
N GLN A 62 26.53 4.01 18.67
CA GLN A 62 26.16 3.11 17.58
C GLN A 62 25.24 3.88 16.63
N ARG A 63 25.67 4.11 15.40
CA ARG A 63 24.83 4.79 14.39
C ARG A 63 25.02 4.21 13.00
N LEU A 64 24.08 4.55 12.12
CA LEU A 64 24.18 4.26 10.70
C LEU A 64 25.14 5.29 10.08
N GLY A 65 26.16 4.79 9.41
CA GLY A 65 27.11 5.56 8.63
C GLY A 65 27.44 4.85 7.32
N ALA A 66 28.67 5.01 6.85
CA ALA A 66 29.17 4.29 5.69
C ALA A 66 30.65 3.96 5.84
N VAL A 67 31.06 2.82 5.27
CA VAL A 67 32.47 2.56 4.96
C VAL A 67 32.84 3.39 3.73
N LYS A 68 33.93 4.16 3.85
CA LYS A 68 34.42 5.09 2.83
C LYS A 68 35.95 5.19 2.89
N ASP A 69 36.60 4.02 2.84
CA ASP A 69 38.04 3.87 2.99
C ASP A 69 38.64 3.34 1.68
N ASP A 70 39.61 4.06 1.12
CA ASP A 70 40.28 3.66 -0.13
C ASP A 70 41.45 2.69 0.12
N GLU A 71 41.96 2.60 1.35
CA GLU A 71 43.05 1.70 1.74
C GLU A 71 42.48 0.38 2.29
N GLU A 72 41.47 0.47 3.16
CA GLU A 72 40.83 -0.69 3.80
C GLU A 72 39.29 -0.71 3.57
N PRO A 73 38.83 -0.78 2.30
CA PRO A 73 37.42 -1.02 2.00
C PRO A 73 37.01 -2.43 2.45
N LEU A 74 35.70 -2.71 2.47
CA LEU A 74 35.24 -4.08 2.63
C LEU A 74 35.58 -4.87 1.36
N ARG A 75 36.44 -5.87 1.48
CA ARG A 75 36.91 -6.68 0.35
C ARG A 75 36.01 -7.89 0.17
N LEU A 76 35.34 -7.99 -0.98
CA LEU A 76 34.64 -9.21 -1.41
C LEU A 76 35.42 -9.83 -2.56
N TYR A 77 35.81 -11.11 -2.42
CA TYR A 77 36.42 -11.87 -3.50
C TYR A 77 35.34 -12.58 -4.31
N SER A 78 35.21 -12.25 -5.59
CA SER A 78 34.11 -12.72 -6.43
C SER A 78 34.55 -13.01 -7.87
N GLU A 79 33.96 -14.05 -8.47
CA GLU A 79 34.06 -14.34 -9.90
C GLU A 79 33.05 -13.52 -10.73
N ARG A 80 32.15 -12.80 -10.07
CA ARG A 80 31.15 -11.95 -10.72
C ARG A 80 31.74 -10.58 -11.06
N LYS A 81 31.07 -9.89 -11.98
CA LYS A 81 31.38 -8.50 -12.28
C LYS A 81 30.99 -7.59 -11.12
N TYR A 82 31.75 -6.51 -10.93
CA TYR A 82 31.48 -5.49 -9.92
C TYR A 82 30.04 -4.97 -9.94
N GLU A 83 29.48 -4.72 -11.13
CA GLU A 83 28.11 -4.21 -11.28
C GLU A 83 27.04 -5.19 -10.76
N GLU A 84 27.24 -6.50 -10.95
CA GLU A 84 26.35 -7.54 -10.45
C GLU A 84 26.39 -7.63 -8.92
N VAL A 85 27.60 -7.61 -8.37
CA VAL A 85 27.81 -7.62 -6.93
C VAL A 85 27.20 -6.39 -6.30
N ILE A 86 27.49 -5.19 -6.82
CA ILE A 86 27.00 -3.96 -6.19
C ILE A 86 25.47 -3.89 -6.26
N GLY A 87 24.88 -4.25 -7.41
CA GLY A 87 23.42 -4.34 -7.53
C GLY A 87 22.82 -5.32 -6.53
N MET A 88 23.42 -6.50 -6.35
CA MET A 88 22.97 -7.50 -5.38
C MET A 88 23.07 -6.97 -3.94
N MET A 89 24.21 -6.39 -3.56
CA MET A 89 24.47 -5.89 -2.20
C MET A 89 23.55 -4.72 -1.81
N TYR A 90 23.14 -3.88 -2.77
CA TYR A 90 22.17 -2.80 -2.50
C TYR A 90 20.71 -3.29 -2.45
N ARG A 91 20.31 -4.25 -3.31
CA ARG A 91 18.95 -4.83 -3.30
C ARG A 91 18.70 -5.71 -2.09
N ASP A 92 19.64 -6.59 -1.79
CA ASP A 92 19.56 -7.60 -0.73
C ASP A 92 20.26 -7.14 0.56
N MET A 93 20.53 -5.84 0.69
CA MET A 93 21.19 -5.27 1.86
C MET A 93 20.56 -5.80 3.15
N PRO A 94 21.37 -6.28 4.11
CA PRO A 94 20.85 -6.71 5.40
C PRO A 94 20.36 -5.50 6.20
N THR A 95 19.48 -5.75 7.17
CA THR A 95 19.02 -4.70 8.09
C THR A 95 20.22 -4.10 8.83
N PRO A 96 20.16 -2.82 9.24
CA PRO A 96 21.27 -2.18 9.95
C PRO A 96 21.83 -3.01 11.11
N SER A 97 20.98 -3.66 11.91
CA SER A 97 21.42 -4.55 13.00
C SER A 97 22.24 -5.78 12.55
N MET A 98 22.14 -6.18 11.29
CA MET A 98 22.85 -7.32 10.70
C MET A 98 24.05 -6.91 9.83
N MET A 99 24.19 -5.63 9.48
CA MET A 99 25.34 -5.13 8.70
C MET A 99 26.71 -5.45 9.34
N PRO A 100 26.89 -5.37 10.68
CA PRO A 100 28.15 -5.80 11.30
C PRO A 100 28.46 -7.28 11.03
N MET A 101 27.45 -8.14 11.04
CA MET A 101 27.62 -9.57 10.76
C MET A 101 28.00 -9.80 9.29
N GLN A 102 27.42 -9.02 8.37
CA GLN A 102 27.83 -9.06 6.96
C GLN A 102 29.32 -8.72 6.84
N LYS A 103 29.77 -7.66 7.51
CA LYS A 103 31.19 -7.29 7.57
C LYS A 103 32.04 -8.45 8.10
N ASP A 104 31.67 -9.03 9.23
CA ASP A 104 32.45 -10.11 9.86
C ASP A 104 32.55 -11.36 8.97
N ILE A 105 31.49 -11.68 8.21
CA ILE A 105 31.52 -12.79 7.24
C ILE A 105 32.45 -12.45 6.06
N LEU A 106 32.49 -11.20 5.58
CA LEU A 106 33.43 -10.80 4.53
C LEU A 106 34.88 -10.83 5.02
N GLU A 107 35.14 -10.39 6.26
CA GLU A 107 36.45 -10.48 6.91
C GLU A 107 36.91 -11.93 7.07
N MET A 108 36.01 -12.84 7.44
CA MET A 108 36.25 -14.28 7.51
C MET A 108 36.71 -14.87 6.17
N LEU A 109 36.28 -14.28 5.05
CA LEU A 109 36.60 -14.78 3.71
C LEU A 109 37.90 -14.25 3.13
N LYS A 110 38.57 -13.30 3.79
CA LYS A 110 39.87 -12.78 3.33
C LYS A 110 40.92 -13.90 3.22
N PRO A 111 41.83 -13.89 2.22
CA PRO A 111 42.82 -14.95 1.99
C PRO A 111 43.65 -15.30 3.23
N GLU A 112 44.03 -14.30 4.01
CA GLU A 112 44.80 -14.40 5.25
C GLU A 112 44.02 -14.98 6.44
N SER A 113 42.69 -15.02 6.36
CA SER A 113 41.86 -15.56 7.44
C SER A 113 41.99 -17.09 7.53
N LYS A 114 42.37 -17.56 8.72
CA LYS A 114 42.29 -19.00 9.07
C LYS A 114 40.89 -19.39 9.52
N ASN A 115 40.13 -18.47 10.08
CA ASN A 115 38.74 -18.71 10.45
C ASN A 115 37.86 -18.66 9.19
N ARG A 116 37.19 -19.77 8.87
CA ARG A 116 36.30 -19.92 7.71
C ARG A 116 34.88 -20.28 8.14
N ILE A 117 34.56 -20.11 9.43
CA ILE A 117 33.23 -20.39 9.96
C ILE A 117 32.67 -19.23 10.78
N TYR A 118 31.40 -18.93 10.57
CA TYR A 118 30.68 -17.89 11.30
C TYR A 118 29.35 -18.44 11.80
N PHE A 119 28.99 -18.17 13.06
CA PHE A 119 27.71 -18.63 13.62
C PHE A 119 26.89 -17.44 14.13
N MET A 120 25.70 -17.26 13.56
CA MET A 120 24.69 -16.32 14.06
C MET A 120 23.48 -17.01 14.68
N LYS A 121 22.95 -16.42 15.76
CA LYS A 121 21.70 -16.82 16.41
C LYS A 121 20.70 -15.67 16.39
N GLY A 122 19.41 -15.97 16.33
CA GLY A 122 18.37 -14.94 16.35
C GLY A 122 16.98 -15.54 16.22
N ASP A 123 15.94 -14.72 16.29
CA ASP A 123 14.57 -15.18 16.17
C ASP A 123 14.28 -15.78 14.76
N PRO A 124 13.27 -16.65 14.63
CA PRO A 124 12.77 -17.07 13.33
C PRO A 124 12.43 -15.85 12.45
N GLY A 125 12.75 -15.91 11.16
CA GLY A 125 12.48 -14.81 10.23
C GLY A 125 13.42 -13.61 10.33
N ALA A 126 14.41 -13.60 11.24
CA ALA A 126 15.39 -12.52 11.37
C ALA A 126 16.35 -12.35 10.17
N GLY A 127 16.32 -13.24 9.17
CA GLY A 127 17.15 -13.13 7.96
C GLY A 127 18.50 -13.87 8.02
N LYS A 128 18.71 -14.77 8.98
CA LYS A 128 19.96 -15.52 9.19
C LYS A 128 20.47 -16.23 7.93
N SER A 129 19.69 -17.16 7.41
CA SER A 129 20.04 -17.97 6.22
C SER A 129 20.08 -17.12 4.94
N PHE A 130 19.31 -16.03 4.91
CA PHE A 130 19.35 -15.07 3.81
C PHE A 130 20.69 -14.34 3.73
N LEU A 131 21.27 -13.92 4.86
CA LEU A 131 22.58 -13.27 4.90
C LEU A 131 23.70 -14.23 4.44
N GLY A 132 23.70 -15.47 4.92
CA GLY A 132 24.65 -16.50 4.46
C GLY A 132 24.51 -16.75 2.95
N GLY A 133 23.28 -16.93 2.47
CA GLY A 133 22.99 -17.09 1.04
C GLY A 133 23.41 -15.89 0.19
N LEU A 134 23.24 -14.65 0.68
CA LEU A 134 23.65 -13.43 0.00
C LEU A 134 25.16 -13.42 -0.26
N VAL A 135 25.97 -13.68 0.76
CA VAL A 135 27.44 -13.66 0.62
C VAL A 135 27.90 -14.72 -0.39
N GLY A 136 27.41 -15.96 -0.28
CA GLY A 136 27.75 -17.01 -1.23
C GLY A 136 27.35 -16.66 -2.67
N ARG A 137 26.15 -16.09 -2.87
CA ARG A 137 25.67 -15.64 -4.20
C ARG A 137 26.51 -14.49 -4.74
N ALA A 138 27.03 -13.62 -3.87
CA ALA A 138 27.87 -12.51 -4.26
C ALA A 138 29.28 -12.98 -4.67
N GLN A 139 29.78 -14.11 -4.16
CA GLN A 139 31.08 -14.67 -4.56
C GLN A 139 31.04 -15.37 -5.92
N SER A 140 30.00 -16.15 -6.23
CA SER A 140 29.96 -16.98 -7.45
C SER A 140 28.59 -17.05 -8.11
N GLU A 141 28.58 -17.47 -9.38
CA GLU A 141 27.35 -17.84 -10.12
C GLU A 141 26.78 -19.20 -9.72
N ARG A 142 27.56 -20.00 -9.00
CA ARG A 142 27.13 -21.31 -8.53
C ARG A 142 25.99 -21.18 -7.52
N PRO A 143 25.04 -22.14 -7.51
CA PRO A 143 24.06 -22.24 -6.45
C PRO A 143 24.74 -22.32 -5.08
N VAL A 144 24.21 -21.58 -4.10
CA VAL A 144 24.64 -21.69 -2.71
C VAL A 144 23.77 -22.73 -2.03
N GLU A 145 24.39 -23.73 -1.41
CA GLU A 145 23.65 -24.74 -0.65
C GLU A 145 23.27 -24.20 0.74
N ILE A 146 21.97 -24.26 1.04
CA ILE A 146 21.42 -24.01 2.37
C ILE A 146 20.94 -25.36 2.91
N PHE A 147 21.71 -25.94 3.83
CA PHE A 147 21.42 -27.24 4.40
C PHE A 147 20.69 -27.09 5.73
N ASP A 148 19.44 -27.57 5.78
CA ASP A 148 18.66 -27.64 7.02
C ASP A 148 19.22 -28.75 7.94
N CYS A 149 19.75 -28.36 9.09
CA CYS A 149 20.27 -29.26 10.12
C CYS A 149 19.20 -29.76 11.10
N GLY A 150 17.97 -29.24 11.04
CA GLY A 150 16.88 -29.58 11.94
C GLY A 150 16.59 -31.08 11.98
N GLY A 151 16.69 -31.69 13.16
CA GLY A 151 16.45 -33.12 13.36
C GLY A 151 17.41 -34.06 12.63
N LYS A 152 18.49 -33.56 11.99
CA LYS A 152 19.45 -34.38 11.27
C LYS A 152 20.61 -34.86 12.15
N ASN A 153 21.26 -35.94 11.72
CA ASN A 153 22.50 -36.41 12.30
C ASN A 153 23.65 -35.57 11.75
N MET A 154 24.38 -34.86 12.63
CA MET A 154 25.45 -33.95 12.19
C MET A 154 26.66 -34.66 11.59
N ASN A 155 26.78 -35.98 11.76
CA ASN A 155 27.77 -36.76 11.03
C ASN A 155 27.50 -36.78 9.51
N ASP A 156 26.25 -36.62 9.08
CA ASP A 156 25.88 -36.60 7.65
C ASP A 156 26.52 -35.42 6.91
N LEU A 157 26.91 -34.34 7.61
CA LEU A 157 27.68 -33.24 7.04
C LEU A 157 29.09 -33.69 6.59
N LEU A 158 29.67 -34.69 7.23
CA LEU A 158 30.99 -35.23 6.87
C LEU A 158 30.86 -36.45 5.97
N PHE A 159 30.00 -37.41 6.33
CA PHE A 159 29.79 -38.63 5.56
C PHE A 159 28.32 -38.99 5.55
N GLU A 160 27.74 -39.11 4.36
CA GLU A 160 26.35 -39.50 4.17
C GLU A 160 26.25 -40.90 3.53
N MET A 161 25.15 -41.59 3.80
CA MET A 161 24.82 -42.82 3.09
C MET A 161 23.97 -42.53 1.87
N VAL A 162 24.26 -43.23 0.78
CA VAL A 162 23.51 -43.18 -0.47
C VAL A 162 23.15 -44.57 -0.94
N LEU A 163 22.04 -44.67 -1.66
CA LEU A 163 21.63 -45.89 -2.35
C LEU A 163 22.44 -46.07 -3.63
N ASP A 164 23.06 -47.23 -3.77
CA ASP A 164 23.79 -47.63 -4.98
C ASP A 164 23.06 -48.81 -5.64
N PHE A 165 22.55 -48.62 -6.86
CA PHE A 165 21.84 -49.66 -7.61
C PHE A 165 22.76 -50.49 -8.53
N GLY A 166 24.08 -50.43 -8.33
CA GLY A 166 25.05 -51.21 -9.10
C GLY A 166 25.18 -50.75 -10.56
N LYS A 167 25.65 -51.64 -11.46
CA LYS A 167 25.88 -51.29 -12.87
C LYS A 167 24.55 -50.99 -13.61
N GLY A 168 24.21 -49.71 -13.72
CA GLY A 168 23.26 -49.17 -14.69
C GLY A 168 21.79 -49.11 -14.26
N ASP A 169 21.51 -48.93 -12.95
CA ASP A 169 20.15 -48.81 -12.41
C ASP A 169 19.23 -50.01 -12.75
N ALA A 170 19.81 -51.21 -12.77
CA ALA A 170 19.13 -52.43 -13.20
C ALA A 170 17.90 -52.78 -12.34
N LEU A 171 17.96 -52.54 -11.02
CA LEU A 171 16.83 -52.78 -10.12
C LEU A 171 15.69 -51.74 -10.31
N PRO A 172 15.96 -50.42 -10.28
CA PRO A 172 14.97 -49.40 -10.67
C PRO A 172 14.27 -49.70 -12.00
N GLN A 173 15.04 -49.96 -13.05
CA GLN A 173 14.49 -50.24 -14.39
C GLN A 173 13.62 -51.51 -14.41
N ALA A 174 14.00 -52.54 -13.65
CA ALA A 174 13.22 -53.77 -13.56
C ALA A 174 11.90 -53.57 -12.81
N ILE A 175 11.89 -52.76 -11.75
CA ILE A 175 10.69 -52.40 -11.00
C ILE A 175 9.76 -51.54 -11.86
N ASP A 176 10.28 -50.48 -12.49
CA ASP A 176 9.49 -49.60 -13.38
C ASP A 176 8.87 -50.37 -14.53
N LYS A 177 9.61 -51.29 -15.14
CA LYS A 177 9.09 -52.14 -16.22
C LYS A 177 7.91 -52.99 -15.76
N ARG A 178 7.95 -53.51 -14.52
CA ARG A 178 6.86 -54.33 -13.95
C ARG A 178 5.67 -53.48 -13.50
N LEU A 179 5.91 -52.30 -12.96
CA LEU A 179 4.88 -51.30 -12.65
C LEU A 179 4.14 -50.85 -13.91
N ALA A 180 4.87 -50.48 -14.96
CA ALA A 180 4.30 -50.06 -16.25
C ALA A 180 3.44 -51.17 -16.89
N ALA A 181 3.89 -52.43 -16.77
CA ALA A 181 3.21 -53.61 -17.29
C ALA A 181 2.06 -54.12 -16.40
N GLY A 182 1.88 -53.58 -15.18
CA GLY A 182 0.90 -54.09 -14.20
C GLY A 182 1.19 -55.53 -13.73
N ALA A 183 2.46 -55.96 -13.82
CA ALA A 183 2.90 -57.33 -13.57
C ALA A 183 3.67 -57.49 -12.25
N ILE A 184 3.63 -56.48 -11.39
CA ILE A 184 4.26 -56.51 -10.07
C ILE A 184 3.35 -57.26 -9.08
N GLU A 185 3.93 -58.00 -8.14
CA GLU A 185 3.13 -58.73 -7.14
C GLU A 185 2.37 -57.75 -6.23
N PRO A 186 1.10 -58.02 -5.85
CA PRO A 186 0.31 -57.11 -5.01
C PRO A 186 0.98 -56.74 -3.68
N LEU A 187 1.73 -57.68 -3.09
CA LEU A 187 2.49 -57.44 -1.86
C LEU A 187 3.67 -56.49 -2.10
N SER A 188 4.38 -56.66 -3.22
CA SER A 188 5.47 -55.76 -3.64
C SER A 188 4.93 -54.36 -3.94
N TYR A 189 3.77 -54.25 -4.60
CA TYR A 189 3.09 -52.98 -4.84
C TYR A 189 2.76 -52.26 -3.52
N GLY A 190 2.17 -52.98 -2.56
CA GLY A 190 1.86 -52.42 -1.24
C GLY A 190 3.09 -52.01 -0.44
N LEU A 191 4.21 -52.74 -0.58
CA LEU A 191 5.49 -52.38 0.05
C LEU A 191 6.13 -51.15 -0.60
N LEU A 192 6.05 -50.99 -1.92
CA LEU A 192 6.55 -49.80 -2.60
C LEU A 192 5.69 -48.58 -2.21
N LYS A 193 4.36 -48.70 -2.31
CA LYS A 193 3.41 -47.61 -2.03
C LYS A 193 3.46 -47.10 -0.59
N ASN A 194 3.55 -48.01 0.38
CA ASN A 194 3.48 -47.64 1.81
C ASN A 194 4.86 -47.63 2.50
N GLY A 195 5.89 -48.16 1.86
CA GLY A 195 7.22 -48.33 2.47
C GLY A 195 8.24 -47.30 2.00
N LEU A 196 8.14 -46.78 0.77
CA LEU A 196 8.98 -45.68 0.33
C LEU A 196 8.42 -44.34 0.84
N PRO A 197 9.26 -43.31 1.07
CA PRO A 197 8.77 -42.00 1.49
C PRO A 197 7.83 -41.40 0.45
N GLU A 198 6.66 -40.92 0.88
CA GLU A 198 5.58 -40.44 -0.01
C GLU A 198 6.05 -39.41 -1.05
N LYS A 199 6.99 -38.53 -0.68
CA LYS A 199 7.53 -37.52 -1.59
C LYS A 199 8.23 -38.05 -2.85
N TYR A 200 8.59 -39.34 -2.87
CA TYR A 200 9.27 -39.99 -4.00
C TYR A 200 8.34 -40.93 -4.76
N ILE A 201 7.04 -40.90 -4.46
CA ILE A 201 6.03 -41.76 -5.06
C ILE A 201 4.95 -40.87 -5.64
N GLU A 202 4.64 -41.05 -6.91
CA GLU A 202 3.51 -40.42 -7.57
C GLU A 202 2.54 -41.49 -8.08
N GLU A 203 1.25 -41.30 -7.86
CA GLU A 203 0.20 -42.15 -8.43
C GLU A 203 -0.41 -41.41 -9.63
N THR A 204 -0.23 -41.97 -10.82
CA THR A 204 -0.80 -41.43 -12.06
C THR A 204 -2.32 -41.51 -12.08
N GLU A 205 -2.98 -40.74 -12.95
CA GLU A 205 -4.45 -40.75 -13.12
C GLU A 205 -5.02 -42.16 -13.39
N ASP A 206 -4.23 -43.05 -13.99
CA ASP A 206 -4.57 -44.45 -14.26
C ASP A 206 -4.33 -45.40 -13.07
N GLY A 207 -3.98 -44.88 -11.89
CA GLY A 207 -3.69 -45.66 -10.68
C GLY A 207 -2.37 -46.43 -10.71
N LYS A 208 -1.44 -46.06 -11.60
CA LYS A 208 -0.08 -46.64 -11.64
C LYS A 208 0.88 -45.81 -10.80
N LEU A 209 1.75 -46.51 -10.09
CA LEU A 209 2.78 -45.91 -9.24
C LEU A 209 4.05 -45.60 -10.05
N VAL A 210 4.58 -44.40 -9.88
CA VAL A 210 5.84 -43.89 -10.44
C VAL A 210 6.77 -43.55 -9.28
N ILE A 211 8.05 -43.94 -9.36
CA ILE A 211 9.03 -43.73 -8.30
C ILE A 211 10.11 -42.77 -8.79
N ASP A 212 10.38 -41.73 -8.01
CA ASP A 212 11.52 -40.84 -8.21
C ASP A 212 12.81 -41.49 -7.68
N TRP A 213 13.50 -42.23 -8.55
CA TRP A 213 14.72 -42.94 -8.19
C TRP A 213 15.92 -42.01 -7.94
N GLU A 214 15.99 -40.84 -8.58
CA GLU A 214 17.08 -39.88 -8.36
C GLU A 214 16.92 -39.20 -7.00
N GLY A 215 15.71 -38.72 -6.67
CA GLY A 215 15.43 -38.14 -5.37
C GLY A 215 15.62 -39.14 -4.21
N LEU A 216 15.40 -40.43 -4.46
CA LEU A 216 15.63 -41.50 -3.49
C LEU A 216 17.12 -41.78 -3.26
N LYS A 217 17.96 -41.71 -4.31
CA LYS A 217 19.44 -41.86 -4.22
C LYS A 217 20.08 -40.75 -3.38
N GLU A 218 19.58 -39.52 -3.53
CA GLU A 218 20.08 -38.32 -2.86
C GLU A 218 19.35 -38.04 -1.53
N SER A 219 18.60 -39.01 -1.02
CA SER A 219 17.87 -38.86 0.24
C SER A 219 18.81 -38.98 1.44
N GLY A 220 18.45 -38.36 2.58
CA GLY A 220 19.27 -38.46 3.79
C GLY A 220 19.35 -39.90 4.34
N THR A 221 20.40 -40.17 5.12
CA THR A 221 20.77 -41.50 5.67
C THR A 221 19.59 -42.35 6.14
N GLU A 222 18.64 -41.76 6.88
CA GLU A 222 17.46 -42.47 7.40
C GLU A 222 16.49 -42.94 6.29
N ASN A 223 16.30 -42.13 5.25
CA ASN A 223 15.43 -42.46 4.13
C ASN A 223 16.09 -43.51 3.22
N VAL A 224 17.41 -43.42 3.04
CA VAL A 224 18.23 -44.42 2.35
C VAL A 224 18.12 -45.77 3.03
N GLU A 225 18.26 -45.84 4.36
CA GLU A 225 18.11 -47.09 5.13
C GLU A 225 16.70 -47.69 4.99
N LYS A 226 15.65 -46.86 5.13
CA LYS A 226 14.25 -47.31 4.98
C LYS A 226 13.99 -47.83 3.56
N ALA A 227 14.38 -47.07 2.56
CA ALA A 227 14.23 -47.44 1.17
C ALA A 227 15.04 -48.69 0.83
N TYR A 228 16.27 -48.81 1.32
CA TYR A 228 17.08 -50.02 1.17
C TYR A 228 16.37 -51.26 1.73
N ALA A 229 15.78 -51.15 2.93
CA ALA A 229 15.04 -52.25 3.55
C ALA A 229 13.79 -52.66 2.74
N VAL A 230 13.07 -51.69 2.19
CA VAL A 230 11.89 -51.93 1.35
C VAL A 230 12.28 -52.55 0.01
N LEU A 231 13.24 -51.95 -0.69
CA LEU A 231 13.71 -52.43 -1.99
C LEU A 231 14.38 -53.81 -1.90
N THR A 232 15.07 -54.11 -0.79
CA THR A 232 15.60 -55.46 -0.53
C THR A 232 14.48 -56.50 -0.41
N LYS A 233 13.37 -56.17 0.25
CA LYS A 233 12.20 -57.07 0.37
C LYS A 233 11.50 -57.25 -0.97
N VAL A 234 11.26 -56.15 -1.69
CA VAL A 234 10.64 -56.16 -3.02
C VAL A 234 11.50 -56.96 -3.99
N SER A 235 12.81 -56.72 -4.05
CA SER A 235 13.74 -57.46 -4.90
C SER A 235 13.69 -58.96 -4.68
N LYS A 236 13.52 -59.43 -3.43
CA LYS A 236 13.38 -60.86 -3.10
C LYS A 236 12.04 -61.43 -3.53
N LEU A 237 10.94 -60.73 -3.27
CA LEU A 237 9.59 -61.15 -3.68
C LEU A 237 9.46 -61.25 -5.20
N GLU A 238 10.12 -60.31 -5.89
CA GLU A 238 10.12 -60.18 -7.34
C GLU A 238 11.17 -61.08 -8.01
N GLY A 239 11.99 -61.82 -7.25
CA GLY A 239 13.07 -62.69 -7.79
C GLY A 239 14.14 -61.91 -8.57
N LEU A 240 14.30 -60.62 -8.29
CA LEU A 240 15.28 -59.71 -8.91
C LEU A 240 16.66 -59.77 -8.24
N ASP A 241 16.81 -60.58 -7.20
CA ASP A 241 18.04 -60.82 -6.43
C ASP A 241 19.07 -61.72 -7.17
N SER A 242 18.63 -62.44 -8.20
CA SER A 242 19.43 -63.44 -8.93
C SER A 242 20.22 -62.89 -10.13
N ALA A 243 20.08 -61.61 -10.47
CA ALA A 243 20.93 -60.93 -11.46
C ALA A 243 22.27 -60.55 -10.81
N GLY A 244 23.32 -61.33 -11.08
CA GLY A 244 24.57 -61.35 -10.30
C GLY A 244 25.24 -60.00 -9.97
N GLY A 245 25.78 -59.91 -8.74
CA GLY A 245 26.67 -58.85 -8.23
C GLY A 245 25.95 -57.56 -7.82
N ASN A 246 25.65 -57.40 -6.52
CA ASN A 246 25.06 -56.21 -5.87
C ASN A 246 24.10 -55.39 -6.76
N ALA A 247 22.90 -55.93 -7.01
CA ALA A 247 21.81 -55.19 -7.68
C ALA A 247 21.25 -54.01 -6.83
N LEU A 248 21.53 -54.03 -5.52
CA LEU A 248 21.20 -52.99 -4.55
C LEU A 248 22.26 -53.04 -3.44
N GLY A 249 22.92 -51.92 -3.16
CA GLY A 249 23.91 -51.76 -2.11
C GLY A 249 23.77 -50.42 -1.40
N MET A 250 24.33 -50.34 -0.19
CA MET A 250 24.53 -49.06 0.50
C MET A 250 25.97 -48.63 0.28
N ASN A 251 26.16 -47.39 -0.14
CA ASN A 251 27.48 -46.79 -0.31
C ASN A 251 27.58 -45.58 0.62
N SER A 252 28.78 -45.34 1.15
CA SER A 252 29.07 -44.11 1.88
C SER A 252 29.80 -43.15 0.96
N GLN A 253 29.47 -41.88 1.04
CA GLN A 253 30.16 -40.84 0.29
C GLN A 253 30.50 -39.64 1.17
N TYR A 254 31.29 -38.72 0.62
CA TYR A 254 31.56 -37.46 1.28
C TYR A 254 30.28 -36.64 1.41
N GLY A 255 29.97 -36.26 2.64
CA GLY A 255 28.90 -35.34 2.96
C GLY A 255 29.26 -33.90 2.58
N LEU A 256 28.29 -33.00 2.76
CA LEU A 256 28.34 -31.63 2.26
C LEU A 256 29.63 -30.87 2.65
N ALA A 257 30.03 -30.91 3.92
CA ALA A 257 31.19 -30.16 4.41
C ALA A 257 32.51 -30.57 3.73
N ILE A 258 32.66 -31.85 3.41
CA ILE A 258 33.83 -32.35 2.68
C ILE A 258 33.74 -31.97 1.20
N ARG A 259 32.57 -32.14 0.57
CA ARG A 259 32.38 -31.75 -0.84
C ARG A 259 32.66 -30.27 -1.05
N ASP A 260 32.10 -29.41 -0.20
CA ASP A 260 32.31 -27.96 -0.25
C ASP A 260 33.77 -27.59 -0.07
N PHE A 261 34.49 -28.26 0.83
CA PHE A 261 35.92 -28.03 1.02
C PHE A 261 36.72 -28.45 -0.22
N ILE A 262 36.46 -29.63 -0.77
CA ILE A 262 37.12 -30.14 -1.98
C ILE A 262 36.83 -29.23 -3.17
N GLU A 263 35.61 -28.70 -3.30
CA GLU A 263 35.18 -27.91 -4.44
C GLU A 263 35.51 -26.43 -4.30
N GLY A 264 35.56 -25.91 -3.06
CA GLY A 264 35.76 -24.50 -2.74
C GLY A 264 34.45 -23.71 -2.71
N ASN A 265 33.37 -24.35 -2.27
CA ASN A 265 32.03 -23.75 -2.23
C ASN A 265 31.76 -23.10 -0.87
N PHE A 266 30.91 -22.06 -0.90
CA PHE A 266 30.36 -21.43 0.30
C PHE A 266 29.00 -22.02 0.62
N SER A 267 28.75 -22.35 1.88
CA SER A 267 27.51 -23.00 2.30
C SER A 267 26.94 -22.44 3.60
N THR A 268 25.61 -22.57 3.74
CA THR A 268 24.89 -22.20 4.96
C THR A 268 24.30 -23.43 5.63
N TYR A 269 24.65 -23.65 6.90
CA TYR A 269 24.09 -24.72 7.74
C TYR A 269 23.01 -24.12 8.64
N ASP A 270 21.76 -24.27 8.22
CA ASP A 270 20.60 -23.65 8.84
C ASP A 270 20.10 -24.47 10.03
N GLU A 271 19.63 -23.81 11.09
CA GLU A 271 19.04 -24.46 12.27
C GLU A 271 19.98 -25.49 12.95
N TYR A 272 21.28 -25.19 13.02
CA TYR A 272 22.29 -26.10 13.57
C TYR A 272 22.00 -26.53 15.02
N ASN A 273 21.47 -25.62 15.84
CA ASN A 273 21.08 -25.94 17.21
C ASN A 273 19.72 -26.66 17.33
N LYS A 274 19.14 -27.11 16.23
CA LYS A 274 18.01 -28.06 16.21
C LYS A 274 18.42 -29.46 15.72
N SER A 275 19.71 -29.71 15.54
CA SER A 275 20.21 -31.04 15.17
C SER A 275 19.96 -32.09 16.25
N LYS A 276 20.02 -33.38 15.91
CA LYS A 276 19.96 -34.48 16.90
C LYS A 276 21.04 -34.30 17.97
N GLU A 277 20.64 -34.37 19.23
CA GLU A 277 21.53 -34.16 20.37
C GLU A 277 22.70 -35.15 20.37
N GLY A 278 23.90 -34.67 20.73
CA GLY A 278 25.13 -35.47 20.81
C GLY A 278 25.77 -35.86 19.47
N THR A 279 25.11 -35.62 18.34
CA THR A 279 25.65 -35.96 17.01
C THR A 279 26.73 -34.99 16.52
N ASP A 280 26.79 -33.77 17.08
CA ASP A 280 27.82 -32.76 16.79
C ASP A 280 29.18 -33.07 17.40
N ASN A 281 29.28 -34.09 18.26
CA ASN A 281 30.56 -34.57 18.78
C ASN A 281 31.51 -35.05 17.66
N ALA A 282 30.95 -35.60 16.58
CA ALA A 282 31.74 -36.01 15.41
C ALA A 282 32.39 -34.81 14.68
N LEU A 283 31.82 -33.61 14.83
CA LEU A 283 32.30 -32.40 14.16
C LEU A 283 33.38 -31.66 14.95
N GLN A 284 33.70 -32.04 16.19
CA GLN A 284 34.54 -31.22 17.08
C GLN A 284 35.89 -30.84 16.45
N THR A 285 36.62 -31.82 15.90
CA THR A 285 37.92 -31.60 15.26
C THR A 285 37.78 -30.86 13.93
N PHE A 286 36.71 -31.10 13.17
CA PHE A 286 36.39 -30.34 11.98
C PHE A 286 36.11 -28.86 12.30
N LEU A 287 35.37 -28.56 13.37
CA LEU A 287 35.09 -27.18 13.81
C LEU A 287 36.38 -26.47 14.26
N GLN A 288 37.32 -27.18 14.88
CA GLN A 288 38.66 -26.63 15.20
C GLN A 288 39.46 -26.31 13.94
N PHE A 289 39.33 -27.14 12.90
CA PHE A 289 39.94 -26.81 11.63
C PHE A 289 39.23 -25.60 11.01
N ALA A 290 37.91 -25.60 10.92
CA ALA A 290 37.14 -24.54 10.28
C ALA A 290 37.32 -23.17 10.96
N ASN A 291 37.43 -23.12 12.30
CA ASN A 291 37.66 -21.88 13.04
C ASN A 291 39.14 -21.43 13.09
N GLY A 292 40.06 -22.25 12.58
CA GLY A 292 41.48 -21.92 12.48
C GLY A 292 42.33 -22.30 13.70
N GLU A 293 41.79 -23.02 14.69
CA GLU A 293 42.57 -23.55 15.83
C GLU A 293 43.65 -24.55 15.40
N ILE A 294 43.38 -25.35 14.37
CA ILE A 294 44.31 -26.36 13.84
C ILE A 294 44.43 -26.26 12.31
N ASP A 295 45.57 -26.67 11.78
CA ASP A 295 45.87 -26.62 10.34
C ASP A 295 45.61 -27.95 9.61
N GLU A 296 45.44 -29.07 10.33
CA GLU A 296 45.12 -30.38 9.75
C GLU A 296 44.13 -31.15 10.66
N CYS A 297 43.14 -31.80 10.05
CA CYS A 297 42.15 -32.62 10.75
C CYS A 297 41.79 -33.84 9.90
N THR A 298 41.94 -35.05 10.45
CA THR A 298 41.39 -36.27 9.84
C THR A 298 40.08 -36.64 10.50
N VAL A 299 39.02 -36.77 9.70
CA VAL A 299 37.71 -37.27 10.11
C VAL A 299 37.55 -38.70 9.59
N VAL A 300 37.18 -39.62 10.48
CA VAL A 300 37.00 -41.04 10.14
C VAL A 300 35.53 -41.27 9.81
N ASN A 301 35.25 -42.00 8.74
CA ASN A 301 33.89 -42.36 8.34
C ASN A 301 33.33 -43.46 9.28
N PRO A 302 32.36 -43.15 10.15
CA PRO A 302 31.81 -44.13 11.08
C PRO A 302 30.87 -45.15 10.42
N LEU A 303 30.52 -44.96 9.14
CA LEU A 303 29.64 -45.81 8.35
C LEU A 303 30.40 -46.98 7.71
N LYS A 304 31.74 -46.92 7.69
CA LYS A 304 32.58 -47.99 7.15
C LYS A 304 32.67 -49.14 8.17
N ASN A 305 32.43 -50.37 7.72
CA ASN A 305 32.46 -51.65 8.46
C ASN A 305 31.17 -52.09 9.17
N LYS A 306 30.03 -51.39 9.04
CA LYS A 306 28.76 -51.87 9.63
C LYS A 306 27.95 -52.79 8.71
N ASP A 307 27.90 -52.55 7.40
CA ASP A 307 26.91 -53.23 6.52
C ASP A 307 27.39 -53.52 5.08
N GLN A 308 28.63 -53.98 4.89
CA GLN A 308 29.22 -54.19 3.55
C GLN A 308 29.26 -52.91 2.68
N THR A 309 29.20 -51.74 3.31
CA THR A 309 29.25 -50.43 2.68
C THR A 309 30.58 -50.21 1.97
N SER A 310 30.52 -49.82 0.69
CA SER A 310 31.68 -49.28 -0.03
C SER A 310 31.85 -47.79 0.30
N GLY A 311 32.99 -47.19 -0.08
CA GLY A 311 33.23 -45.75 0.13
C GLY A 311 34.50 -45.37 0.91
N PRO A 312 34.79 -44.06 1.03
CA PRO A 312 36.00 -43.55 1.66
C PRO A 312 36.02 -43.89 3.16
N SER A 313 37.19 -44.27 3.69
CA SER A 313 37.38 -44.59 5.12
C SER A 313 37.49 -43.36 6.00
N GLU A 314 38.04 -42.30 5.44
CA GLU A 314 38.39 -41.09 6.14
C GLU A 314 38.60 -39.99 5.12
N PHE A 315 38.71 -38.77 5.61
CA PHE A 315 39.13 -37.61 4.85
C PHE A 315 39.99 -36.72 5.74
N THR A 316 41.03 -36.13 5.14
CA THR A 316 41.93 -35.22 5.85
C THR A 316 41.78 -33.82 5.28
N PHE A 317 41.30 -32.90 6.10
CA PHE A 317 41.32 -31.47 5.84
C PHE A 317 42.73 -30.93 6.11
N ARG A 318 43.26 -30.13 5.18
CA ARG A 318 44.56 -29.47 5.32
C ARG A 318 44.45 -28.00 4.97
N ARG A 319 45.10 -27.13 5.74
CA ARG A 319 45.05 -25.68 5.50
C ARG A 319 45.59 -25.32 4.12
N GLU A 320 46.65 -25.99 3.69
CA GLU A 320 47.26 -25.83 2.36
C GLU A 320 46.30 -26.13 1.19
N ASP A 321 45.27 -26.96 1.43
CA ASP A 321 44.24 -27.32 0.44
C ASP A 321 43.05 -26.37 0.45
N THR A 322 43.02 -25.39 1.35
CA THR A 322 41.90 -24.45 1.48
C THR A 322 41.79 -23.58 0.23
N LYS A 323 40.59 -23.54 -0.35
CA LYS A 323 40.26 -22.72 -1.51
C LYS A 323 39.66 -21.39 -1.08
N LEU A 324 39.86 -20.34 -1.88
CA LEU A 324 39.45 -18.99 -1.51
C LEU A 324 37.93 -18.85 -1.35
N GLY A 325 37.15 -19.56 -2.17
CA GLY A 325 35.69 -19.54 -2.11
C GLY A 325 35.08 -20.32 -0.93
N TRP A 326 35.87 -21.10 -0.18
CA TRP A 326 35.33 -21.94 0.89
C TRP A 326 35.04 -21.15 2.16
N GLY A 327 33.83 -21.32 2.68
CA GLY A 327 33.38 -20.71 3.93
C GLY A 327 32.03 -21.27 4.38
N ILE A 328 31.76 -21.19 5.68
CA ILE A 328 30.56 -21.78 6.29
C ILE A 328 29.87 -20.75 7.17
N VAL A 329 28.59 -20.51 6.91
CA VAL A 329 27.72 -19.78 7.83
C VAL A 329 26.79 -20.76 8.53
N MET A 330 26.83 -20.79 9.85
CA MET A 330 25.90 -21.55 10.66
C MET A 330 24.82 -20.62 11.21
N THR A 331 23.59 -21.10 11.27
CA THR A 331 22.47 -20.37 11.88
C THR A 331 21.86 -21.17 13.02
N GLY A 332 21.15 -20.48 13.90
CA GLY A 332 20.37 -21.11 14.95
C GLY A 332 19.38 -20.16 15.59
N ASN A 333 18.48 -20.71 16.39
CA ASN A 333 17.51 -19.90 17.14
C ASN A 333 18.06 -19.46 18.48
N ALA A 334 17.70 -18.23 18.89
CA ALA A 334 18.21 -17.60 20.12
C ALA A 334 17.51 -18.13 21.39
N VAL A 335 16.22 -18.44 21.31
CA VAL A 335 15.39 -18.96 22.41
C VAL A 335 15.13 -20.45 22.21
N GLU A 336 15.05 -21.22 23.30
CA GLU A 336 14.63 -22.62 23.27
C GLU A 336 13.16 -22.70 22.83
N ASP A 337 12.92 -22.88 21.54
CA ASP A 337 11.58 -23.07 20.97
C ASP A 337 11.16 -24.54 21.18
N GLY A 338 10.46 -24.78 22.28
CA GLY A 338 10.00 -26.11 22.70
C GLY A 338 11.14 -27.09 22.99
N THR A 339 10.87 -28.39 22.82
CA THR A 339 11.82 -29.48 23.09
C THR A 339 12.85 -29.71 21.97
N THR A 340 12.78 -28.93 20.88
CA THR A 340 13.55 -29.20 19.64
C THR A 340 14.84 -28.40 19.51
N THR A 341 14.92 -27.25 20.18
CA THR A 341 16.12 -26.41 20.18
C THR A 341 17.01 -26.83 21.34
N ARG A 342 18.20 -27.36 21.04
CA ARG A 342 19.13 -27.83 22.07
C ARG A 342 20.13 -26.75 22.46
N SER A 343 20.51 -26.75 23.74
CA SER A 343 21.69 -26.06 24.20
C SER A 343 22.96 -26.69 23.58
N LEU A 344 23.86 -25.85 23.09
CA LEU A 344 25.12 -26.32 22.49
C LEU A 344 26.09 -26.75 23.59
N ASN A 345 26.88 -27.78 23.33
CA ASN A 345 27.97 -28.17 24.22
C ASN A 345 28.94 -26.98 24.42
N LYS A 346 29.46 -26.79 25.64
CA LYS A 346 30.37 -25.68 25.99
C LYS A 346 31.58 -25.59 25.04
N SER A 347 32.08 -26.75 24.60
CA SER A 347 33.18 -26.85 23.63
C SER A 347 32.79 -26.38 22.23
N VAL A 348 31.54 -26.54 21.81
CA VAL A 348 31.04 -26.01 20.53
C VAL A 348 30.81 -24.50 20.65
N TYR A 349 30.23 -24.07 21.77
CA TYR A 349 29.94 -22.66 22.02
C TYR A 349 31.20 -21.80 22.04
N SER A 350 32.27 -22.26 22.71
CA SER A 350 33.55 -21.54 22.77
C SER A 350 34.29 -21.48 21.44
N ARG A 351 34.07 -22.44 20.53
CA ARG A 351 34.73 -22.49 19.22
C ARG A 351 34.03 -21.65 18.17
N LEU A 352 32.70 -21.66 18.19
CA LEU A 352 31.88 -20.96 17.21
C LEU A 352 31.54 -19.53 17.62
N THR A 353 31.63 -19.21 18.91
CA THR A 353 31.31 -17.89 19.51
C THR A 353 30.06 -17.27 18.89
N PRO A 354 28.87 -17.90 19.03
CA PRO A 354 27.69 -17.52 18.27
C PRO A 354 27.30 -16.05 18.54
N VAL A 355 27.13 -15.27 17.48
CA VAL A 355 26.72 -13.87 17.57
C VAL A 355 25.19 -13.79 17.56
N THR A 356 24.59 -13.18 18.59
CA THR A 356 23.14 -13.02 18.67
C THR A 356 22.69 -11.77 17.93
N ILE A 357 21.78 -11.94 16.97
CA ILE A 357 21.07 -10.86 16.30
C ILE A 357 20.15 -10.18 17.32
N PRO A 358 20.27 -8.86 17.50
CA PRO A 358 19.40 -8.14 18.43
C PRO A 358 17.96 -8.12 17.92
N LYS A 359 16.99 -7.92 18.83
CA LYS A 359 15.60 -7.70 18.44
C LYS A 359 15.52 -6.52 17.44
N PRO A 360 14.70 -6.60 16.38
CA PRO A 360 14.66 -5.57 15.35
C PRO A 360 14.35 -4.17 15.91
N SER A 361 15.22 -3.21 15.59
CA SER A 361 15.03 -1.79 15.89
C SER A 361 13.95 -1.19 14.98
N LEU A 362 13.45 0.01 15.31
CA LEU A 362 12.50 0.72 14.44
C LEU A 362 13.08 0.95 13.04
N MET A 363 14.40 1.17 12.95
CA MET A 363 15.08 1.36 11.68
C MET A 363 15.18 0.06 10.88
N ASP A 364 15.33 -1.10 11.54
CA ASP A 364 15.28 -2.40 10.86
C ASP A 364 13.90 -2.68 10.26
N TRP A 365 12.83 -2.34 11.00
CA TRP A 365 11.46 -2.38 10.48
C TRP A 365 11.29 -1.50 9.25
N GLN A 366 11.69 -0.23 9.34
CA GLN A 366 11.58 0.70 8.22
C GLN A 366 12.43 0.26 7.01
N HIS A 367 13.64 -0.24 7.25
CA HIS A 367 14.53 -0.78 6.22
C HIS A 367 13.82 -1.89 5.45
N ARG A 368 13.30 -2.90 6.17
CA ARG A 368 12.71 -4.09 5.55
C ARG A 368 11.42 -3.76 4.82
N ILE A 369 10.57 -2.90 5.39
CA ILE A 369 9.33 -2.43 4.73
C ILE A 369 9.66 -1.71 3.41
N CYS A 370 10.65 -0.82 3.38
CA CYS A 370 11.09 -0.16 2.13
C CYS A 370 11.58 -1.18 1.09
N GLN A 371 12.42 -2.13 1.53
CA GLN A 371 13.00 -3.15 0.67
C GLN A 371 11.92 -4.03 0.02
N ILE A 372 10.86 -4.37 0.76
CA ILE A 372 9.72 -5.14 0.22
C ILE A 372 8.91 -4.30 -0.78
N MET A 373 8.60 -3.04 -0.45
CA MET A 373 7.76 -2.19 -1.31
C MET A 373 8.44 -1.75 -2.60
N THR A 374 9.76 -1.53 -2.57
CA THR A 374 10.50 -0.90 -3.67
C THR A 374 11.60 -1.77 -4.27
N GLY A 375 11.97 -2.87 -3.60
CA GLY A 375 13.15 -3.67 -3.94
C GLY A 375 14.48 -3.05 -3.49
N LEU A 376 14.45 -1.93 -2.74
CA LEU A 376 15.62 -1.28 -2.15
C LEU A 376 15.30 -0.78 -0.73
N PRO A 377 16.26 -0.78 0.20
CA PRO A 377 16.08 -0.21 1.53
C PRO A 377 16.22 1.33 1.52
N VAL A 378 15.33 2.00 0.79
CA VAL A 378 15.37 3.46 0.52
C VAL A 378 15.58 4.29 1.79
N SER A 379 14.94 3.92 2.90
CA SER A 379 15.10 4.61 4.19
C SER A 379 16.55 4.58 4.71
N THR A 380 17.25 3.46 4.54
CA THR A 380 18.66 3.30 4.95
C THR A 380 19.58 4.07 4.00
N LEU A 381 19.31 3.99 2.70
CA LEU A 381 20.08 4.73 1.68
C LEU A 381 19.95 6.24 1.88
N TYR A 382 18.73 6.74 2.07
CA TYR A 382 18.49 8.14 2.34
C TYR A 382 19.14 8.60 3.64
N ARG A 383 19.01 7.85 4.75
CA ARG A 383 19.68 8.21 6.01
C ARG A 383 21.20 8.28 5.86
N THR A 384 21.78 7.39 5.06
CA THR A 384 23.24 7.36 4.80
C THR A 384 23.70 8.52 3.91
N PHE A 385 22.89 8.91 2.92
CA PHE A 385 23.22 9.91 1.90
C PHE A 385 22.38 11.18 1.99
N LYS A 386 21.84 11.50 3.18
CA LYS A 386 20.80 12.51 3.36
C LYS A 386 21.17 13.86 2.77
N ASP A 387 22.34 14.39 3.12
CA ASP A 387 22.79 15.70 2.66
C ASP A 387 22.89 15.79 1.12
N LYS A 388 23.25 14.68 0.46
CA LYS A 388 23.30 14.61 -1.00
C LYS A 388 21.90 14.47 -1.61
N ALA A 389 21.06 13.61 -1.01
CA ALA A 389 19.70 13.39 -1.47
C ALA A 389 18.80 14.62 -1.33
N ASP A 390 18.98 15.41 -0.27
CA ASP A 390 18.25 16.66 -0.05
C ASP A 390 18.74 17.77 -0.98
N LYS A 391 20.05 17.80 -1.28
CA LYS A 391 20.65 18.77 -2.20
C LYS A 391 20.30 18.50 -3.66
N ASP A 392 20.30 17.24 -4.09
CA ASP A 392 19.98 16.82 -5.45
C ASP A 392 19.04 15.59 -5.46
N PRO A 393 17.72 15.82 -5.29
CA PRO A 393 16.72 14.76 -5.23
C PRO A 393 16.57 13.97 -6.53
N GLU A 394 16.84 14.61 -7.69
CA GLU A 394 16.72 13.98 -9.01
C GLU A 394 17.86 12.99 -9.22
N GLN A 395 19.11 13.40 -8.97
CA GLN A 395 20.25 12.51 -9.05
C GLN A 395 20.13 11.33 -8.08
N PHE A 396 19.62 11.56 -6.87
CA PHE A 396 19.36 10.47 -5.93
C PHE A 396 18.31 9.48 -6.47
N THR A 397 17.26 9.98 -7.13
CA THR A 397 16.25 9.14 -7.78
C THR A 397 16.84 8.28 -8.90
N GLU A 398 17.68 8.87 -9.76
CA GLU A 398 18.40 8.13 -10.79
C GLU A 398 19.29 7.03 -10.20
N MET A 399 19.99 7.33 -9.11
CA MET A 399 20.83 6.36 -8.41
C MET A 399 20.03 5.20 -7.80
N LEU A 400 18.85 5.47 -7.22
CA LEU A 400 17.96 4.42 -6.72
C LEU A 400 17.51 3.50 -7.87
N LEU A 401 17.10 4.05 -9.01
CA LEU A 401 16.71 3.26 -10.17
C LEU A 401 17.88 2.45 -10.73
N TYR A 402 19.08 3.03 -10.77
CA TYR A 402 20.30 2.33 -11.15
C TYR A 402 20.57 1.14 -10.23
N TRP A 403 20.63 1.32 -8.91
CA TRP A 403 20.89 0.21 -7.98
C TRP A 403 19.83 -0.89 -8.05
N ARG A 404 18.58 -0.53 -8.33
CA ARG A 404 17.49 -1.50 -8.53
C ARG A 404 17.72 -2.41 -9.74
N GLN A 405 18.43 -1.93 -10.75
CA GLN A 405 18.63 -2.59 -12.05
C GLN A 405 20.06 -3.10 -12.29
N ALA A 406 21.05 -2.61 -11.54
CA ALA A 406 22.46 -2.90 -11.75
C ALA A 406 22.75 -4.41 -11.76
N GLY A 407 23.43 -4.87 -12.81
CA GLY A 407 23.80 -6.26 -13.02
C GLY A 407 22.64 -7.25 -13.16
N LEU A 408 21.44 -6.78 -13.48
CA LEU A 408 20.34 -7.63 -13.92
C LEU A 408 20.36 -7.83 -15.44
N SER A 409 19.91 -8.99 -15.92
CA SER A 409 19.65 -9.23 -17.34
C SER A 409 18.45 -8.42 -17.84
N GLU A 410 18.32 -8.23 -19.15
CA GLU A 410 17.16 -7.50 -19.73
C GLU A 410 15.82 -8.17 -19.39
N GLU A 411 15.78 -9.49 -19.33
CA GLU A 411 14.60 -10.25 -18.87
C GLU A 411 14.28 -9.95 -17.40
N GLN A 412 15.30 -9.93 -16.53
CA GLN A 412 15.13 -9.59 -15.13
C GLN A 412 14.68 -8.15 -14.93
N LYS A 413 15.18 -7.20 -15.74
CA LYS A 413 14.74 -5.80 -15.73
C LYS A 413 13.29 -5.66 -16.16
N ALA A 414 12.87 -6.37 -17.21
CA ALA A 414 11.48 -6.39 -17.68
C ALA A 414 10.51 -6.96 -16.64
N ASN A 415 10.98 -7.85 -15.77
CA ASN A 415 10.20 -8.46 -14.69
C ASN A 415 10.16 -7.61 -13.40
N ILE A 416 10.79 -6.44 -13.35
CA ILE A 416 10.66 -5.53 -12.19
C ILE A 416 9.22 -4.99 -12.14
N PRO A 417 8.50 -5.14 -11.01
CA PRO A 417 7.15 -4.60 -10.89
C PRO A 417 7.14 -3.09 -11.11
N GLN A 418 6.24 -2.60 -11.98
CA GLN A 418 6.15 -1.18 -12.31
C GLN A 418 5.98 -0.29 -11.07
N ILE A 419 5.20 -0.75 -10.08
CA ILE A 419 5.02 -0.07 -8.79
C ILE A 419 6.34 0.18 -8.04
N HIS A 420 7.34 -0.69 -8.15
CA HIS A 420 8.64 -0.44 -7.52
C HIS A 420 9.29 0.82 -8.11
N THR A 421 9.29 0.95 -9.43
CA THR A 421 9.82 2.12 -10.14
C THR A 421 9.06 3.38 -9.74
N SER A 422 7.73 3.33 -9.70
CA SER A 422 6.88 4.46 -9.33
C SER A 422 7.10 4.90 -7.88
N LEU A 423 7.28 3.95 -6.95
CA LEU A 423 7.59 4.25 -5.55
C LEU A 423 9.02 4.79 -5.37
N LEU A 424 10.01 4.29 -6.12
CA LEU A 424 11.37 4.83 -6.09
C LEU A 424 11.43 6.28 -6.61
N LYS A 425 10.65 6.62 -7.64
CA LYS A 425 10.48 8.01 -8.10
C LYS A 425 9.84 8.91 -7.03
N ASN A 426 9.01 8.34 -6.16
CA ASN A 426 8.32 9.03 -5.06
C ASN A 426 8.92 8.72 -3.68
N TRP A 427 10.24 8.52 -3.62
CA TRP A 427 10.93 8.00 -2.43
C TRP A 427 10.69 8.80 -1.15
N LYS A 428 10.45 10.12 -1.22
CA LYS A 428 10.15 10.96 -0.05
C LYS A 428 8.88 10.50 0.68
N ASN A 429 7.81 10.24 -0.08
CA ASN A 429 6.56 9.71 0.47
C ASN A 429 6.77 8.29 1.01
N VAL A 430 7.59 7.47 0.34
CA VAL A 430 7.94 6.12 0.80
C VAL A 430 8.64 6.15 2.15
N ILE A 431 9.56 7.10 2.37
CA ILE A 431 10.27 7.22 3.65
C ILE A 431 9.29 7.61 4.76
N GLU A 432 8.42 8.58 4.54
CA GLU A 432 7.41 8.99 5.52
C GLU A 432 6.43 7.83 5.83
N ALA A 433 5.87 7.21 4.80
CA ALA A 433 4.92 6.10 4.95
C ALA A 433 5.56 4.88 5.61
N SER A 434 6.78 4.52 5.23
CA SER A 434 7.50 3.39 5.83
C SER A 434 7.85 3.63 7.29
N GLU A 435 8.10 4.87 7.71
CA GLU A 435 8.33 5.19 9.12
C GLU A 435 7.06 4.96 9.96
N LYS A 436 5.92 5.43 9.45
CA LYS A 436 4.60 5.23 10.07
C LYS A 436 4.23 3.75 10.14
N LEU A 437 4.44 3.01 9.04
CA LEU A 437 4.26 1.55 9.01
C LEU A 437 5.23 0.83 9.96
N ALA A 438 6.49 1.25 10.06
CA ALA A 438 7.46 0.65 10.97
C ALA A 438 7.06 0.84 12.44
N LYS A 439 6.58 2.04 12.80
CA LYS A 439 6.04 2.35 14.13
C LYS A 439 4.82 1.46 14.43
N PHE A 440 3.91 1.33 13.46
CA PHE A 440 2.73 0.50 13.58
C PHE A 440 3.06 -0.99 13.76
N TYR A 441 3.85 -1.59 12.86
CA TYR A 441 4.20 -3.01 12.93
C TYR A 441 5.03 -3.35 14.17
N LYS A 442 5.97 -2.48 14.55
CA LYS A 442 6.71 -2.64 15.80
C LYS A 442 5.76 -2.61 16.99
N GLY A 443 4.88 -1.59 17.07
CA GLY A 443 3.91 -1.48 18.15
C GLY A 443 2.90 -2.63 18.20
N TRP A 444 2.51 -3.19 17.04
CA TRP A 444 1.69 -4.39 16.96
C TRP A 444 2.45 -5.59 17.52
N ALA A 445 3.68 -5.84 17.07
CA ALA A 445 4.53 -6.91 17.59
C ALA A 445 4.69 -6.83 19.12
N GLU A 446 4.84 -5.61 19.67
CA GLU A 446 4.95 -5.36 21.11
C GLU A 446 3.63 -5.56 21.87
N LEU A 447 2.48 -5.27 21.26
CA LEU A 447 1.17 -5.50 21.87
C LEU A 447 0.77 -6.99 21.87
N THR A 448 1.36 -7.79 20.98
CA THR A 448 1.19 -9.25 20.94
C THR A 448 2.25 -10.01 21.72
N ASP A 449 3.18 -9.31 22.38
CA ASP A 449 4.22 -9.89 23.24
C ASP A 449 3.73 -9.76 24.70
N PRO A 450 3.46 -10.87 25.42
CA PRO A 450 2.86 -10.86 26.76
C PRO A 450 3.61 -9.97 27.76
N ASP A 451 4.94 -10.03 27.77
CA ASP A 451 5.78 -9.26 28.67
C ASP A 451 5.64 -7.75 28.42
N LYS A 452 5.56 -7.37 27.14
CA LYS A 452 5.43 -5.97 26.73
C LYS A 452 4.00 -5.46 26.83
N ALA A 453 3.01 -6.32 26.58
CA ALA A 453 1.60 -6.02 26.73
C ALA A 453 1.29 -5.69 28.20
N LEU A 454 1.79 -6.49 29.14
CA LEU A 454 1.70 -6.26 30.60
C LEU A 454 2.22 -4.87 31.01
N ILE A 455 3.36 -4.45 30.46
CA ILE A 455 3.96 -3.14 30.77
C ILE A 455 3.08 -2.00 30.24
N LYS A 456 2.39 -2.21 29.13
CA LYS A 456 1.62 -1.17 28.43
C LYS A 456 0.22 -1.00 29.00
N ASP A 457 -0.49 -2.09 29.26
CA ASP A 457 -1.76 -2.12 29.97
C ASP A 457 -1.91 -3.47 30.67
N GLY A 458 -1.97 -3.45 32.00
CA GLY A 458 -2.10 -4.66 32.82
C GLY A 458 -3.38 -5.46 32.54
N ASN A 459 -4.39 -4.87 31.89
CA ASN A 459 -5.61 -5.58 31.49
C ASN A 459 -5.44 -6.43 30.21
N LEU A 460 -4.36 -6.25 29.45
CA LEU A 460 -4.10 -7.05 28.25
C LEU A 460 -3.58 -8.47 28.57
N VAL A 461 -3.18 -8.72 29.81
CA VAL A 461 -2.60 -10.00 30.26
C VAL A 461 -3.60 -11.15 30.15
N ASP A 462 -4.89 -10.88 30.38
CA ASP A 462 -5.96 -11.87 30.24
C ASP A 462 -6.27 -12.19 28.77
N GLU A 463 -5.80 -11.35 27.85
CA GLU A 463 -6.03 -11.47 26.41
C GLU A 463 -4.82 -12.00 25.63
N VAL A 464 -3.59 -11.68 26.07
CA VAL A 464 -2.33 -11.98 25.36
C VAL A 464 -1.42 -12.87 26.21
N ASP A 465 -1.50 -14.17 25.97
CA ASP A 465 -0.62 -15.18 26.59
C ASP A 465 0.43 -15.70 25.58
N GLU A 466 1.35 -16.55 26.07
CA GLU A 466 2.42 -17.14 25.24
C GLU A 466 1.90 -18.04 24.12
N GLU A 467 0.74 -18.70 24.30
CA GLU A 467 0.15 -19.57 23.29
C GLU A 467 -0.41 -18.74 22.13
N TYR A 468 -1.17 -17.70 22.48
CA TYR A 468 -1.71 -16.74 21.53
C TYR A 468 -0.60 -16.00 20.79
N GLN A 469 0.47 -15.56 21.47
CA GLN A 469 1.64 -14.96 20.82
C GLN A 469 2.22 -15.84 19.70
N LYS A 470 2.33 -17.15 19.92
CA LYS A 470 2.88 -18.08 18.90
C LYS A 470 2.04 -18.07 17.61
N GLU A 471 0.72 -17.92 17.71
CA GLU A 471 -0.18 -17.87 16.55
C GLU A 471 -0.16 -16.49 15.88
N VAL A 472 -0.22 -15.42 16.68
CA VAL A 472 -0.52 -14.08 16.17
C VAL A 472 0.67 -13.13 16.07
N SER A 473 1.85 -13.49 16.60
CA SER A 473 3.06 -12.65 16.58
C SER A 473 3.36 -12.06 15.21
N ILE A 474 3.78 -10.79 15.20
CA ILE A 474 4.15 -10.07 13.98
C ILE A 474 5.66 -10.16 13.78
N ASP A 475 6.07 -10.78 12.68
CA ASP A 475 7.45 -10.85 12.21
C ASP A 475 7.57 -10.27 10.79
N PHE A 476 8.79 -10.26 10.24
CA PHE A 476 9.01 -9.80 8.87
C PHE A 476 8.31 -10.67 7.81
N ARG A 477 8.00 -11.94 8.09
CA ARG A 477 7.28 -12.82 7.14
C ARG A 477 5.84 -12.35 6.99
N LYS A 478 5.15 -12.01 8.08
CA LYS A 478 3.80 -11.43 8.02
C LYS A 478 3.79 -10.08 7.31
N VAL A 479 4.79 -9.23 7.53
CA VAL A 479 4.91 -7.96 6.79
C VAL A 479 5.06 -8.20 5.28
N ILE A 480 5.90 -9.16 4.86
CA ILE A 480 6.04 -9.55 3.45
C ILE A 480 4.69 -9.99 2.89
N GLN A 481 3.99 -10.88 3.60
CA GLN A 481 2.68 -11.38 3.18
C GLN A 481 1.66 -10.25 3.04
N HIS A 482 1.56 -9.35 4.01
CA HIS A 482 0.62 -8.22 3.96
C HIS A 482 0.88 -7.31 2.75
N ILE A 483 2.14 -6.91 2.53
CA ILE A 483 2.49 -6.03 1.41
C ILE A 483 2.26 -6.72 0.06
N GLN A 484 2.70 -7.97 -0.09
CA GLN A 484 2.49 -8.75 -1.32
C GLN A 484 1.02 -9.03 -1.59
N TYR A 485 0.20 -9.20 -0.55
CA TYR A 485 -1.24 -9.41 -0.69
C TYR A 485 -1.95 -8.14 -1.17
N ALA A 486 -1.49 -6.96 -0.73
CA ALA A 486 -2.03 -5.65 -1.12
C ALA A 486 -1.58 -5.16 -2.51
N MET A 487 -0.48 -5.71 -3.06
CA MET A 487 0.02 -5.36 -4.40
C MET A 487 -1.01 -5.65 -5.52
N PRO A 488 -1.53 -6.89 -5.71
CA PRO A 488 -2.50 -7.15 -6.76
C PRO A 488 -3.88 -6.55 -6.46
N ILE A 489 -4.62 -6.20 -7.52
CA ILE A 489 -6.02 -5.79 -7.42
C ILE A 489 -6.86 -7.03 -7.12
N ARG A 490 -7.63 -6.99 -6.02
CA ARG A 490 -8.50 -8.07 -5.56
C ARG A 490 -9.95 -7.60 -5.53
N ALA A 491 -10.87 -8.55 -5.68
CA ALA A 491 -12.29 -8.27 -5.51
C ALA A 491 -12.55 -7.75 -4.08
N LYS A 492 -13.35 -6.68 -3.96
CA LYS A 492 -13.76 -6.13 -2.68
C LYS A 492 -15.07 -6.78 -2.25
N MET A 493 -15.17 -7.16 -0.99
CA MET A 493 -16.44 -7.54 -0.39
C MET A 493 -17.21 -6.26 -0.05
N SER A 494 -18.42 -6.10 -0.59
CA SER A 494 -19.37 -5.08 -0.17
C SER A 494 -20.44 -5.70 0.71
N ARG A 495 -21.05 -4.89 1.58
CA ARG A 495 -22.23 -5.32 2.33
C ARG A 495 -23.37 -5.53 1.34
N ALA A 496 -24.01 -6.70 1.38
CA ALA A 496 -25.23 -6.93 0.61
C ALA A 496 -26.29 -5.89 1.03
N ASN A 497 -26.79 -5.12 0.07
CA ASN A 497 -27.82 -4.14 0.36
C ASN A 497 -29.19 -4.82 0.16
N PRO A 498 -30.11 -4.73 1.13
CA PRO A 498 -31.46 -5.30 0.97
C PRO A 498 -32.27 -4.70 -0.18
N SER A 499 -31.82 -3.57 -0.75
CA SER A 499 -32.40 -2.96 -1.96
C SER A 499 -31.72 -3.37 -3.27
N ASP A 500 -30.66 -4.20 -3.23
CA ASP A 500 -30.07 -4.74 -4.45
C ASP A 500 -31.07 -5.71 -5.10
N ASP A 501 -31.43 -5.45 -6.35
CA ASP A 501 -32.39 -6.26 -7.10
C ASP A 501 -31.71 -7.57 -7.54
N VAL A 502 -31.66 -8.54 -6.62
CA VAL A 502 -31.09 -9.86 -6.88
C VAL A 502 -32.09 -10.64 -7.74
N ASP A 503 -31.71 -10.95 -8.98
CA ASP A 503 -32.52 -11.81 -9.84
C ASP A 503 -32.60 -13.21 -9.23
N PHE A 504 -33.79 -13.66 -8.81
CA PHE A 504 -34.00 -15.01 -8.26
C PHE A 504 -34.42 -16.05 -9.32
N ASN A 505 -34.39 -15.71 -10.61
CA ASN A 505 -34.79 -16.61 -11.67
C ASN A 505 -33.72 -17.69 -11.94
N PRO A 506 -33.97 -18.98 -11.68
CA PRO A 506 -32.93 -20.02 -11.87
C PRO A 506 -32.41 -20.14 -13.30
N LYS A 507 -33.20 -19.69 -14.30
CA LYS A 507 -32.79 -19.71 -15.71
C LYS A 507 -31.79 -18.62 -16.06
N SER A 508 -31.80 -17.47 -15.37
CA SER A 508 -30.81 -16.42 -15.60
C SER A 508 -29.46 -16.77 -14.98
N TRP A 509 -29.46 -17.46 -13.83
CA TRP A 509 -28.25 -18.04 -13.23
C TRP A 509 -27.66 -19.18 -14.06
N ALA A 510 -28.50 -19.93 -14.76
CA ALA A 510 -28.07 -21.00 -15.69
C ALA A 510 -27.57 -20.45 -17.03
N ALA A 511 -27.86 -19.19 -17.36
CA ALA A 511 -27.33 -18.54 -18.55
C ALA A 511 -25.90 -18.05 -18.29
N GLU A 512 -25.00 -18.21 -19.27
CA GLU A 512 -23.64 -17.67 -19.18
C GLU A 512 -23.75 -16.13 -19.04
N PRO A 513 -23.22 -15.53 -17.96
CA PRO A 513 -23.32 -14.09 -17.77
C PRO A 513 -22.64 -13.36 -18.93
N ALA A 514 -23.22 -12.24 -19.36
CA ALA A 514 -22.69 -11.47 -20.48
C ALA A 514 -21.19 -11.17 -20.24
N LYS A 515 -20.33 -11.60 -21.18
CA LYS A 515 -18.86 -11.41 -21.12
C LYS A 515 -18.40 -9.94 -21.12
N ARG A 516 -19.29 -8.97 -20.93
CA ARG A 516 -18.99 -7.56 -20.71
C ARG A 516 -18.48 -7.31 -19.30
N ILE A 517 -17.52 -8.10 -18.83
CA ILE A 517 -16.60 -7.60 -17.81
C ILE A 517 -15.67 -6.67 -18.59
N LYS A 518 -16.04 -5.37 -18.72
CA LYS A 518 -15.05 -4.33 -19.03
C LYS A 518 -14.01 -4.45 -17.92
N ARG A 519 -12.94 -5.24 -18.12
CA ARG A 519 -11.84 -5.36 -17.17
C ARG A 519 -11.32 -3.95 -16.97
N GLN A 520 -11.77 -3.30 -15.90
CA GLN A 520 -11.31 -1.98 -15.54
C GLN A 520 -9.81 -2.14 -15.30
N LYS A 521 -8.99 -1.58 -16.20
CA LYS A 521 -7.54 -1.50 -16.03
C LYS A 521 -7.27 -0.47 -14.93
N GLU A 522 -7.59 -0.80 -13.70
CA GLU A 522 -7.08 -0.03 -12.56
C GLU A 522 -5.56 -0.21 -12.54
N SER A 523 -4.82 0.90 -12.40
CA SER A 523 -3.39 0.86 -12.16
C SER A 523 -3.15 0.43 -10.71
N ILE A 524 -2.27 -0.56 -10.53
CA ILE A 524 -1.90 -1.08 -9.21
C ILE A 524 -1.39 0.05 -8.30
N GLU A 525 -0.62 0.98 -8.87
CA GLU A 525 0.02 2.09 -8.19
C GLU A 525 -0.96 3.08 -7.56
N ARG A 526 -2.15 3.27 -8.16
CA ARG A 526 -3.11 4.31 -7.76
C ARG A 526 -3.65 4.12 -6.35
N ASN A 527 -4.05 2.90 -6.02
CA ASN A 527 -4.74 2.59 -4.77
C ASN A 527 -3.95 1.64 -3.87
N PHE A 528 -2.63 1.57 -4.04
CA PHE A 528 -1.78 0.66 -3.26
C PHE A 528 -1.85 0.95 -1.76
N GLY A 529 -1.73 2.23 -1.36
CA GLY A 529 -1.86 2.66 0.04
C GLY A 529 -3.24 2.34 0.63
N THR A 530 -4.32 2.58 -0.13
CA THR A 530 -5.68 2.22 0.30
C THR A 530 -5.82 0.71 0.48
N ARG A 531 -5.36 -0.11 -0.48
CA ARG A 531 -5.43 -1.58 -0.37
C ARG A 531 -4.63 -2.11 0.81
N LEU A 532 -3.44 -1.56 1.06
CA LEU A 532 -2.60 -1.97 2.18
C LEU A 532 -3.26 -1.63 3.53
N THR A 533 -3.80 -0.42 3.67
CA THR A 533 -4.39 0.04 4.94
C THR A 533 -5.75 -0.60 5.22
N ASP A 534 -6.55 -0.90 4.18
CA ASP A 534 -7.77 -1.72 4.29
C ASP A 534 -7.42 -3.14 4.73
N LEU A 535 -6.46 -3.80 4.07
CA LEU A 535 -5.98 -5.14 4.46
C LEU A 535 -5.50 -5.18 5.91
N LEU A 536 -4.76 -4.17 6.37
CA LEU A 536 -4.28 -4.14 7.74
C LEU A 536 -5.42 -3.98 8.75
N ALA A 537 -6.47 -3.23 8.43
CA ALA A 537 -7.66 -3.14 9.26
C ALA A 537 -8.39 -4.49 9.36
N ASP A 538 -8.49 -5.22 8.24
CA ASP A 538 -9.08 -6.56 8.22
C ASP A 538 -8.25 -7.54 9.05
N LYS A 539 -6.92 -7.54 8.86
CA LYS A 539 -6.00 -8.41 9.62
C LYS A 539 -6.01 -8.10 11.12
N LEU A 540 -6.17 -6.84 11.50
CA LEU A 540 -6.36 -6.44 12.90
C LEU A 540 -7.65 -7.03 13.48
N TYR A 541 -8.74 -6.97 12.73
CA TYR A 541 -10.00 -7.58 13.15
C TYR A 541 -9.85 -9.10 13.26
N GLU A 542 -9.33 -9.79 12.24
CA GLU A 542 -9.11 -11.24 12.29
C GLU A 542 -8.23 -11.66 13.47
N THR A 543 -7.15 -10.90 13.71
CA THR A 543 -6.19 -11.22 14.77
C THR A 543 -6.79 -11.05 16.15
N ALA A 544 -7.44 -9.92 16.43
CA ALA A 544 -7.90 -9.57 17.78
C ALA A 544 -9.43 -9.56 17.92
N GLY A 545 -10.14 -8.76 17.11
CA GLY A 545 -11.60 -8.58 17.23
C GLY A 545 -12.39 -9.87 17.02
N GLY A 546 -12.18 -10.55 15.90
CA GLY A 546 -12.78 -11.84 15.55
C GLY A 546 -12.29 -12.99 16.43
N ALA A 547 -11.12 -12.86 17.06
CA ALA A 547 -10.60 -13.81 18.04
C ALA A 547 -11.15 -13.60 19.46
N GLY A 548 -12.05 -12.61 19.66
CA GLY A 548 -12.65 -12.34 20.97
C GLY A 548 -11.71 -11.64 21.96
N LYS A 549 -10.75 -10.84 21.47
CA LYS A 549 -9.78 -10.07 22.26
C LYS A 549 -10.05 -8.55 22.14
N PRO A 550 -11.13 -8.05 22.78
CA PRO A 550 -11.61 -6.68 22.58
C PRO A 550 -10.65 -5.60 23.10
N GLY A 551 -9.93 -5.85 24.20
CA GLY A 551 -8.93 -4.95 24.75
C GLY A 551 -7.76 -4.77 23.79
N LEU A 552 -7.21 -5.86 23.26
CA LEU A 552 -6.15 -5.86 22.26
C LEU A 552 -6.61 -5.16 20.97
N TYR A 553 -7.81 -5.48 20.49
CA TYR A 553 -8.35 -4.86 19.27
C TYR A 553 -8.47 -3.34 19.41
N LYS A 554 -8.96 -2.85 20.57
CA LYS A 554 -9.04 -1.42 20.87
C LYS A 554 -7.66 -0.76 20.81
N HIS A 555 -6.65 -1.34 21.45
CA HIS A 555 -5.29 -0.79 21.47
C HIS A 555 -4.64 -0.77 20.09
N LEU A 556 -4.84 -1.82 19.30
CA LEU A 556 -4.28 -1.89 17.96
C LEU A 556 -4.97 -0.92 16.99
N LYS A 557 -6.29 -0.73 17.12
CA LYS A 557 -7.04 0.28 16.34
C LYS A 557 -6.59 1.70 16.69
N GLU A 558 -6.36 1.97 17.97
CA GLU A 558 -5.79 3.25 18.41
C GLU A 558 -4.36 3.44 17.92
N LEU A 559 -3.52 2.40 17.93
CA LEU A 559 -2.18 2.46 17.35
C LEU A 559 -2.21 2.74 15.84
N MET A 560 -3.13 2.11 15.10
CA MET A 560 -3.35 2.37 13.68
C MET A 560 -3.71 3.84 13.42
N LYS A 561 -4.56 4.42 14.27
CA LYS A 561 -4.92 5.85 14.27
C LYS A 561 -3.70 6.72 14.55
N GLN A 562 -2.99 6.50 15.65
CA GLN A 562 -1.81 7.29 16.05
C GLN A 562 -0.67 7.27 15.03
N CYS A 563 -0.48 6.14 14.34
CA CYS A 563 0.52 6.03 13.30
C CYS A 563 0.08 6.67 11.97
N GLY A 564 -1.15 7.19 11.87
CA GLY A 564 -1.65 7.85 10.66
C GLY A 564 -1.76 6.90 9.47
N LEU A 565 -2.20 5.66 9.68
CA LEU A 565 -2.34 4.69 8.59
C LEU A 565 -3.41 5.14 7.58
N LYS A 566 -4.54 5.66 8.09
CA LYS A 566 -5.60 6.29 7.31
C LYS A 566 -5.70 7.77 7.68
N ASP A 567 -6.24 8.57 6.77
CA ASP A 567 -6.53 9.98 7.08
C ASP A 567 -7.49 10.04 8.25
N LEU A 568 -7.05 10.69 9.33
CA LEU A 568 -7.94 11.12 10.39
C LEU A 568 -8.44 12.48 9.96
N HIS A 569 -9.74 12.58 9.67
CA HIS A 569 -10.43 13.85 9.86
C HIS A 569 -10.25 14.18 11.35
N LEU A 570 -9.23 14.97 11.67
CA LEU A 570 -9.00 15.47 13.01
C LEU A 570 -10.23 16.27 13.40
N GLN A 571 -10.73 16.02 14.61
CA GLN A 571 -11.58 17.00 15.30
C GLN A 571 -10.85 18.35 15.26
N GLU A 572 -11.59 19.39 14.87
CA GLU A 572 -11.24 20.80 14.79
C GLU A 572 -9.91 21.17 15.47
N GLY A 573 -8.93 21.64 14.68
CA GLY A 573 -7.84 22.48 15.21
C GLY A 573 -6.39 22.10 14.90
N ALA A 574 -6.07 21.09 14.09
CA ALA A 574 -4.66 20.87 13.71
C ALA A 574 -4.50 20.30 12.29
N HIS A 575 -4.37 21.16 11.29
CA HIS A 575 -3.78 20.76 10.00
C HIS A 575 -2.30 20.42 10.19
N SER A 576 -2.00 19.19 10.60
CA SER A 576 -0.65 18.68 10.43
C SER A 576 -0.43 18.43 8.94
N SER A 577 0.59 19.02 8.34
CA SER A 577 0.97 18.84 6.93
C SER A 577 1.44 17.41 6.58
N ALA A 578 1.30 16.43 7.49
CA ALA A 578 1.80 15.07 7.35
C ALA A 578 0.75 14.17 6.69
N LYS A 579 1.10 13.54 5.56
CA LYS A 579 0.17 12.68 4.78
C LYS A 579 -0.06 11.35 5.48
N SER A 580 -1.26 10.78 5.47
CA SER A 580 -1.44 9.39 5.91
C SER A 580 -0.62 8.39 5.07
N VAL A 581 -0.39 7.18 5.60
CA VAL A 581 0.22 6.08 4.84
C VAL A 581 -0.58 5.79 3.58
N GLU A 582 -1.91 5.79 3.68
CA GLU A 582 -2.83 5.65 2.55
C GLU A 582 -2.53 6.66 1.44
N SER A 583 -2.57 7.95 1.76
CA SER A 583 -2.33 9.04 0.79
C SER A 583 -0.90 9.04 0.25
N ALA A 584 0.10 8.77 1.10
CA ALA A 584 1.50 8.78 0.71
C ALA A 584 1.89 7.66 -0.26
N LEU A 585 1.25 6.48 -0.17
CA LEU A 585 1.55 5.32 -1.00
C LEU A 585 0.64 5.17 -2.22
N ASN A 586 -0.45 5.93 -2.30
CA ASN A 586 -1.27 6.05 -3.50
C ASN A 586 -0.56 6.96 -4.50
N ILE A 587 -0.28 6.47 -5.71
CA ILE A 587 0.44 7.23 -6.73
C ILE A 587 -0.53 7.74 -7.78
N ASN A 588 -0.63 9.07 -7.91
CA ASN A 588 -1.22 9.68 -9.09
C ASN A 588 -0.17 9.74 -10.21
N LEU A 589 -0.53 9.35 -11.44
CA LEU A 589 0.36 9.39 -12.61
C LEU A 589 0.82 10.82 -12.96
N PHE A 590 0.17 11.83 -12.39
CA PHE A 590 0.54 13.24 -12.53
C PHE A 590 1.25 13.84 -11.31
N ASP A 591 1.38 13.09 -10.21
CA ASP A 591 2.19 13.47 -9.06
C ASP A 591 3.68 13.13 -9.25
N THR A 592 4.07 12.59 -10.42
CA THR A 592 5.49 12.29 -10.71
C THR A 592 6.32 13.57 -10.72
N THR A 593 7.56 13.53 -10.26
CA THR A 593 8.48 14.67 -10.37
C THR A 593 8.97 14.90 -11.81
N ASP A 594 8.79 13.92 -12.70
CA ASP A 594 9.25 13.98 -14.09
C ASP A 594 8.23 14.72 -14.97
N LEU A 595 8.52 16.00 -15.21
CA LEU A 595 7.72 16.86 -16.08
C LEU A 595 7.58 16.29 -17.51
N ASN A 596 8.54 15.55 -18.03
CA ASN A 596 8.44 15.02 -19.40
C ASN A 596 7.46 13.85 -19.52
N GLU A 597 7.33 13.01 -18.48
CA GLU A 597 6.29 11.98 -18.42
C GLU A 597 4.90 12.61 -18.31
N GLN A 598 4.74 13.62 -17.46
CA GLN A 598 3.49 14.38 -17.36
C GLN A 598 3.12 15.04 -18.69
N VAL A 599 4.08 15.66 -19.37
CA VAL A 599 3.87 16.34 -20.65
C VAL A 599 3.47 15.34 -21.74
N LYS A 600 4.11 14.17 -21.82
CA LYS A 600 3.74 13.15 -22.82
C LYS A 600 2.35 12.60 -22.57
N LEU A 601 1.99 12.37 -21.31
CA LEU A 601 0.66 11.92 -20.93
C LEU A 601 -0.39 12.99 -21.28
N ALA A 602 -0.14 14.24 -20.93
CA ALA A 602 -1.00 15.37 -21.27
C ALA A 602 -1.11 15.60 -22.79
N GLN A 603 -0.01 15.48 -23.54
CA GLN A 603 0.02 15.60 -25.00
C GLN A 603 -0.89 14.55 -25.64
N LYS A 604 -0.72 13.29 -25.24
CA LYS A 604 -1.52 12.18 -25.74
C LYS A 604 -3.00 12.39 -25.44
N MET A 605 -3.33 12.73 -24.20
CA MET A 605 -4.70 13.04 -23.77
C MET A 605 -5.34 14.14 -24.60
N PHE A 606 -4.59 15.23 -24.84
CA PHE A 606 -5.07 16.35 -25.62
C PHE A 606 -5.30 15.97 -27.08
N ALA A 607 -4.31 15.32 -27.70
CA ALA A 607 -4.38 14.84 -29.08
C ALA A 607 -5.58 13.89 -29.29
N ASP A 608 -5.84 13.03 -28.32
CA ASP A 608 -6.95 12.11 -28.34
C ASP A 608 -8.32 12.78 -28.26
N TYR A 609 -8.45 13.79 -27.38
CA TYR A 609 -9.67 14.59 -27.28
C TYR A 609 -9.95 15.36 -28.58
N VAL A 610 -8.93 16.00 -29.16
CA VAL A 610 -9.07 16.73 -30.43
C VAL A 610 -9.56 15.82 -31.56
N ARG A 611 -9.08 14.57 -31.65
CA ARG A 611 -9.54 13.59 -32.64
C ARG A 611 -11.00 13.18 -32.44
N GLU A 612 -11.46 13.12 -31.20
CA GLU A 612 -12.84 12.76 -30.85
C GLU A 612 -13.80 13.92 -31.15
N SER A 613 -13.43 15.14 -30.76
CA SER A 613 -14.24 16.35 -30.97
C SER A 613 -14.24 16.82 -32.43
N ASN A 614 -13.17 16.55 -33.19
CA ASN A 614 -13.07 16.90 -34.61
C ASN A 614 -12.74 15.66 -35.47
N PRO A 615 -13.76 14.92 -35.96
CA PRO A 615 -13.58 13.73 -36.80
C PRO A 615 -12.79 13.97 -38.10
N GLU A 616 -12.64 15.23 -38.52
CA GLU A 616 -11.85 15.63 -39.69
C GLU A 616 -10.33 15.52 -39.45
N VAL A 617 -9.88 15.48 -38.19
CA VAL A 617 -8.47 15.33 -37.81
C VAL A 617 -8.04 13.87 -37.97
N LYS A 618 -7.44 13.55 -39.11
CA LYS A 618 -6.95 12.19 -39.44
C LYS A 618 -5.52 11.87 -38.96
N ALA A 619 -4.87 12.81 -38.28
CA ALA A 619 -3.49 12.67 -37.84
C ALA A 619 -3.34 11.58 -36.77
N THR A 620 -2.54 10.54 -37.04
CA THR A 620 -2.29 9.42 -36.11
C THR A 620 -1.12 9.64 -35.17
N ASP A 621 -0.21 10.57 -35.49
CA ASP A 621 0.89 11.00 -34.62
C ASP A 621 0.42 12.15 -33.72
N ASP A 622 0.66 12.06 -32.42
CA ASP A 622 0.31 13.12 -31.45
C ASP A 622 1.09 14.40 -31.72
N ASN A 623 2.33 14.30 -32.23
CA ASN A 623 3.15 15.48 -32.56
C ASN A 623 2.61 16.26 -33.76
N ALA A 624 1.76 15.66 -34.59
CA ALA A 624 1.12 16.34 -35.70
C ALA A 624 -0.07 17.21 -35.24
N ILE A 625 -0.54 17.03 -33.99
CA ILE A 625 -1.60 17.84 -33.38
C ILE A 625 -0.97 18.89 -32.47
N VAL A 626 -0.15 18.47 -31.50
CA VAL A 626 0.61 19.34 -30.61
C VAL A 626 1.92 18.66 -30.26
N THR A 627 3.06 19.36 -30.32
CA THR A 627 4.36 18.76 -29.98
C THR A 627 4.57 18.66 -28.47
N VAL A 628 5.44 17.74 -28.03
CA VAL A 628 5.87 17.63 -26.62
C VAL A 628 6.38 18.99 -26.09
N ALA A 629 7.15 19.72 -26.89
CA ALA A 629 7.70 21.01 -26.50
C ALA A 629 6.62 22.07 -26.27
N GLN A 630 5.63 22.16 -27.17
CA GLN A 630 4.50 23.09 -27.04
C GLN A 630 3.60 22.73 -25.86
N MET A 631 3.35 21.43 -25.64
CA MET A 631 2.58 21.00 -24.47
C MET A 631 3.31 21.32 -23.16
N LYS A 632 4.65 21.17 -23.13
CA LYS A 632 5.48 21.57 -21.99
C LYS A 632 5.39 23.07 -21.72
N GLU A 633 5.62 23.89 -22.73
CA GLU A 633 5.50 25.36 -22.62
C GLU A 633 4.11 25.77 -22.13
N THR A 634 3.07 25.12 -22.64
CA THR A 634 1.69 25.37 -22.22
C THR A 634 1.47 25.02 -20.75
N LEU A 635 1.92 23.84 -20.29
CA LEU A 635 1.82 23.43 -18.88
C LEU A 635 2.70 24.27 -17.94
N GLU A 636 3.76 24.91 -18.45
CA GLU A 636 4.57 25.89 -17.72
C GLU A 636 3.90 27.27 -17.67
N ARG A 637 3.20 27.68 -18.75
CA ARG A 637 2.37 28.89 -18.79
C ARG A 637 1.18 28.83 -17.82
N VAL A 638 0.52 27.68 -17.74
CA VAL A 638 -0.53 27.45 -16.72
C VAL A 638 0.04 27.61 -15.30
N LYS A 639 1.29 27.19 -15.07
CA LYS A 639 1.96 27.34 -13.78
C LYS A 639 2.25 28.80 -13.41
N THR A 640 2.48 29.67 -14.39
CA THR A 640 2.73 31.09 -14.18
C THR A 640 1.42 31.88 -13.98
N HIS A 641 0.34 31.54 -14.67
CA HIS A 641 -0.99 32.13 -14.41
C HIS A 641 -1.64 31.72 -13.08
N LEU A 642 -1.17 30.66 -12.42
CA LEU A 642 -1.53 30.35 -11.02
C LEU A 642 -1.12 31.46 -10.02
N SER A 643 -0.23 32.39 -10.44
CA SER A 643 0.35 33.45 -9.60
C SER A 643 -0.21 34.87 -9.82
N GLU A 644 -1.11 35.07 -10.79
CA GLU A 644 -1.72 36.39 -11.08
C GLU A 644 -3.12 36.52 -10.43
N ASP A 645 -3.51 37.74 -10.05
CA ASP A 645 -4.66 38.09 -9.17
C ASP A 645 -6.07 37.83 -9.76
N ALA A 646 -6.22 37.12 -10.88
CA ALA A 646 -7.54 36.75 -11.43
C ALA A 646 -7.52 35.32 -12.02
N PRO A 647 -8.23 34.35 -11.43
CA PRO A 647 -8.22 32.96 -11.90
C PRO A 647 -9.12 32.80 -13.13
N VAL A 648 -8.48 32.74 -14.29
CA VAL A 648 -9.15 32.45 -15.57
C VAL A 648 -9.31 30.94 -15.75
N PHE A 649 -10.48 30.49 -16.25
CA PHE A 649 -10.71 29.08 -16.60
C PHE A 649 -9.96 28.72 -17.89
N LEU A 650 -9.35 27.54 -17.92
CA LEU A 650 -8.66 27.00 -19.09
C LEU A 650 -9.45 25.85 -19.68
N ILE A 651 -9.83 25.96 -20.96
CA ILE A 651 -10.59 24.96 -21.71
C ILE A 651 -9.75 24.46 -22.90
N PRO A 652 -9.85 23.19 -23.34
CA PRO A 652 -9.11 22.70 -24.50
C PRO A 652 -9.52 23.49 -25.76
N ASN A 653 -8.53 23.90 -26.55
CA ASN A 653 -8.79 24.55 -27.83
C ASN A 653 -9.14 23.51 -28.89
N THR A 654 -10.34 23.62 -29.46
CA THR A 654 -10.83 22.74 -30.53
C THR A 654 -10.71 23.36 -31.92
N ASP A 655 -10.23 24.61 -32.04
CA ASP A 655 -10.03 25.27 -33.33
C ASP A 655 -8.80 24.70 -34.07
N PRO A 656 -8.98 24.02 -35.23
CA PRO A 656 -7.89 23.43 -36.00
C PRO A 656 -6.80 24.43 -36.42
N GLU A 657 -7.13 25.71 -36.57
CA GLU A 657 -6.17 26.72 -37.02
C GLU A 657 -5.24 27.19 -35.89
N THR A 658 -5.71 27.16 -34.64
CA THR A 658 -5.00 27.74 -33.51
C THR A 658 -4.52 26.73 -32.47
N LEU A 659 -5.07 25.50 -32.42
CA LEU A 659 -4.77 24.50 -31.38
C LEU A 659 -3.30 24.09 -31.30
N SER A 660 -2.58 24.10 -32.42
CA SER A 660 -1.16 23.71 -32.45
C SER A 660 -0.26 24.74 -31.75
N SER A 661 -0.69 26.00 -31.71
CA SER A 661 0.03 27.12 -31.07
C SER A 661 -0.52 27.48 -29.69
N ASN A 662 -1.81 27.24 -29.46
CA ASN A 662 -2.50 27.47 -28.19
C ASN A 662 -3.42 26.29 -27.89
N PRO A 663 -2.91 25.25 -27.20
CA PRO A 663 -3.70 24.06 -26.87
C PRO A 663 -4.84 24.34 -25.89
N PHE A 664 -4.75 25.41 -25.08
CA PHE A 664 -5.82 25.83 -24.17
C PHE A 664 -6.23 27.27 -24.45
N VAL A 665 -7.53 27.53 -24.38
CA VAL A 665 -8.17 28.84 -24.44
C VAL A 665 -8.79 29.19 -23.09
N THR A 666 -9.11 30.46 -22.89
CA THR A 666 -9.69 30.95 -21.64
C THR A 666 -11.21 30.99 -21.68
N ALA A 667 -11.86 30.67 -20.56
CA ALA A 667 -13.29 30.88 -20.33
C ALA A 667 -13.52 31.77 -19.10
N GLU A 668 -14.69 32.37 -19.03
CA GLU A 668 -15.13 33.24 -17.93
C GLU A 668 -16.19 32.52 -17.09
N LYS A 669 -16.13 32.72 -15.77
CA LYS A 669 -17.14 32.25 -14.83
C LYS A 669 -18.08 33.40 -14.53
N ILE A 670 -19.38 33.16 -14.72
CA ILE A 670 -20.43 34.06 -14.28
C ILE A 670 -21.15 33.37 -13.11
N ASP A 671 -20.97 33.92 -11.92
CA ASP A 671 -21.67 33.44 -10.72
C ASP A 671 -22.96 34.26 -10.53
N VAL A 672 -24.10 33.60 -10.63
CA VAL A 672 -25.43 34.21 -10.46
C VAL A 672 -25.73 34.52 -8.98
N ALA A 673 -24.92 33.98 -8.05
CA ALA A 673 -24.97 34.39 -6.65
C ALA A 673 -24.38 35.80 -6.41
N ASP A 674 -23.63 36.36 -7.36
CA ASP A 674 -23.22 37.77 -7.32
C ASP A 674 -24.42 38.65 -7.69
N GLU A 675 -24.75 39.61 -6.82
CA GLU A 675 -25.84 40.57 -7.02
C GLU A 675 -25.73 41.31 -8.36
N LYS A 676 -24.50 41.54 -8.86
CA LYS A 676 -24.26 42.18 -10.16
C LYS A 676 -24.72 41.35 -11.36
N ASN A 677 -24.82 40.03 -11.20
CA ASN A 677 -25.13 39.09 -12.27
C ASN A 677 -26.54 38.47 -12.14
N ARG A 678 -27.35 38.94 -11.18
CA ARG A 678 -28.67 38.35 -10.86
C ARG A 678 -29.67 38.39 -12.01
N GLU A 679 -29.57 39.37 -12.90
CA GLU A 679 -30.43 39.49 -14.09
C GLU A 679 -29.79 38.89 -15.35
N PHE A 680 -28.63 38.24 -15.23
CA PHE A 680 -27.87 37.73 -16.36
C PHE A 680 -28.16 36.24 -16.61
N GLU A 681 -28.91 35.94 -17.66
CA GLU A 681 -29.04 34.58 -18.20
C GLU A 681 -28.18 34.44 -19.46
N PRO A 682 -27.06 33.68 -19.42
CA PRO A 682 -26.25 33.43 -20.61
C PRO A 682 -27.03 32.60 -21.63
N VAL A 683 -26.88 32.95 -22.91
CA VAL A 683 -27.46 32.14 -23.99
C VAL A 683 -26.71 30.80 -24.05
N THR A 684 -27.44 29.68 -24.18
CA THR A 684 -26.88 28.32 -24.15
C THR A 684 -25.72 28.12 -25.13
N GLU A 685 -25.74 28.76 -26.30
CA GLU A 685 -24.67 28.69 -27.31
C GLU A 685 -23.35 29.32 -26.87
N GLU A 686 -23.36 30.20 -25.86
CA GLU A 686 -22.17 30.85 -25.30
C GLU A 686 -21.51 30.03 -24.19
N LEU A 687 -22.20 29.00 -23.70
CA LEU A 687 -21.68 28.11 -22.67
C LEU A 687 -20.60 27.17 -23.23
N VAL A 688 -19.62 26.87 -22.38
CA VAL A 688 -18.56 25.90 -22.64
C VAL A 688 -19.16 24.52 -22.85
N ASP A 689 -18.68 23.77 -23.84
CA ASP A 689 -19.08 22.38 -24.08
C ASP A 689 -18.77 21.46 -22.89
N HIS A 690 -19.72 20.61 -22.52
CA HIS A 690 -19.62 19.66 -21.41
C HIS A 690 -18.35 18.83 -21.50
N ASP A 691 -18.09 18.21 -22.65
CA ASP A 691 -16.91 17.37 -22.83
C ASP A 691 -15.61 18.17 -22.77
N ALA A 692 -15.64 19.44 -23.22
CA ALA A 692 -14.49 20.34 -23.10
C ALA A 692 -14.20 20.65 -21.64
N PHE A 693 -15.22 21.00 -20.85
CA PHE A 693 -15.07 21.22 -19.41
C PHE A 693 -14.59 19.97 -18.68
N MET A 694 -15.21 18.83 -18.95
CA MET A 694 -14.84 17.55 -18.34
C MET A 694 -13.41 17.16 -18.67
N MET A 695 -12.95 17.40 -19.90
CA MET A 695 -11.55 17.18 -20.27
C MET A 695 -10.56 18.03 -19.45
N THR A 696 -10.92 19.26 -19.06
CA THR A 696 -10.04 20.09 -18.21
C THR A 696 -9.78 19.49 -16.85
N LEU A 697 -10.80 18.85 -16.26
CA LEU A 697 -10.70 18.18 -14.97
C LEU A 697 -9.81 16.92 -15.05
N ALA A 698 -9.60 16.39 -16.26
CA ALA A 698 -8.65 15.31 -16.51
C ALA A 698 -7.20 15.82 -16.64
N PHE A 699 -6.93 17.12 -16.74
CA PHE A 699 -5.58 17.67 -16.89
C PHE A 699 -5.12 18.33 -15.57
N PRO A 700 -4.27 17.71 -14.73
CA PRO A 700 -4.15 18.14 -13.33
C PRO A 700 -3.78 19.60 -13.09
N LYS A 701 -2.86 20.19 -13.87
CA LYS A 701 -2.56 21.62 -13.74
C LYS A 701 -3.71 22.53 -14.17
N ALA A 702 -4.46 22.13 -15.20
CA ALA A 702 -5.65 22.86 -15.62
C ALA A 702 -6.82 22.60 -14.67
N ALA A 703 -6.92 21.39 -14.10
CA ALA A 703 -7.89 21.02 -13.09
C ALA A 703 -7.66 21.81 -11.81
N ASP A 704 -6.43 21.92 -11.30
CA ASP A 704 -6.09 22.73 -10.13
C ASP A 704 -6.45 24.20 -10.34
N GLN A 705 -6.08 24.76 -11.50
CA GLN A 705 -6.43 26.13 -11.88
C GLN A 705 -7.95 26.32 -11.98
N ASN A 706 -8.65 25.43 -12.69
CA ASN A 706 -10.09 25.53 -12.91
C ASN A 706 -10.87 25.32 -11.62
N LEU A 707 -10.49 24.34 -10.80
CA LEU A 707 -11.10 24.12 -9.48
C LEU A 707 -10.88 25.36 -8.60
N LYS A 708 -9.68 25.95 -8.58
CA LYS A 708 -9.45 27.22 -7.88
C LYS A 708 -10.34 28.35 -8.43
N ALA A 709 -10.47 28.46 -9.75
CA ALA A 709 -11.30 29.47 -10.42
C ALA A 709 -12.81 29.30 -10.11
N VAL A 710 -13.28 28.06 -9.94
CA VAL A 710 -14.67 27.77 -9.55
C VAL A 710 -15.00 28.45 -8.22
N TRP A 711 -14.10 28.44 -7.23
CA TRP A 711 -14.31 29.00 -5.88
C TRP A 711 -13.66 30.36 -5.64
N ASP A 712 -13.31 31.11 -6.68
CA ASP A 712 -12.69 32.43 -6.51
C ASP A 712 -13.54 33.40 -5.66
N LYS A 713 -12.86 34.13 -4.74
CA LYS A 713 -13.43 34.79 -3.55
C LYS A 713 -14.09 36.16 -3.80
N GLU A 714 -14.41 36.52 -5.03
CA GLU A 714 -15.10 37.79 -5.28
C GLU A 714 -16.57 37.72 -4.81
N ASN A 715 -16.84 38.35 -3.65
CA ASN A 715 -18.14 38.82 -3.14
C ASN A 715 -19.35 37.87 -2.98
N ASN A 716 -19.23 36.56 -3.17
CA ASN A 716 -20.38 35.63 -3.08
C ASN A 716 -20.90 35.34 -1.66
N LEU A 717 -20.18 35.77 -0.61
CA LEU A 717 -20.54 35.46 0.78
C LEU A 717 -21.84 36.11 1.25
N ALA A 718 -22.14 37.34 0.80
CA ALA A 718 -23.23 38.14 1.39
C ALA A 718 -24.62 37.53 1.18
N LEU A 719 -24.88 36.96 -0.01
CA LEU A 719 -26.18 36.37 -0.36
C LEU A 719 -26.37 34.98 0.27
N LEU A 720 -25.30 34.17 0.30
CA LEU A 720 -25.30 32.86 0.95
C LEU A 720 -25.45 32.99 2.47
N LEU A 721 -24.76 33.95 3.08
CA LEU A 721 -24.94 34.33 4.49
C LEU A 721 -26.36 34.83 4.76
N MET A 722 -26.96 35.60 3.84
CA MET A 722 -28.33 36.07 4.00
C MET A 722 -29.32 34.92 4.00
N LYS A 723 -29.14 33.90 3.14
CA LYS A 723 -29.96 32.69 3.11
C LYS A 723 -29.75 31.80 4.35
N SER A 724 -28.51 31.53 4.80
CA SER A 724 -28.29 30.67 5.99
C SER A 724 -28.81 31.33 7.27
N ASN A 725 -28.55 32.63 7.47
CA ASN A 725 -29.06 33.38 8.63
C ASN A 725 -30.59 33.45 8.64
N TYR A 726 -31.24 33.52 7.48
CA TYR A 726 -32.71 33.53 7.38
C TYR A 726 -33.31 32.14 7.66
N ALA A 727 -32.72 31.08 7.10
CA ALA A 727 -33.15 29.70 7.33
C ALA A 727 -33.03 29.30 8.81
N GLN A 728 -31.90 29.60 9.46
CA GLN A 728 -31.68 29.28 10.87
C GLN A 728 -32.65 30.03 11.78
N LYS A 729 -32.83 31.35 11.56
CA LYS A 729 -33.77 32.16 12.36
C LYS A 729 -35.22 31.71 12.21
N ARG A 730 -35.60 31.17 11.05
CA ARG A 730 -36.94 30.61 10.84
C ARG A 730 -37.13 29.28 11.56
N ILE A 731 -36.13 28.40 11.58
CA ILE A 731 -36.17 27.13 12.33
C ILE A 731 -36.34 27.41 13.83
N ASP A 732 -35.56 28.35 14.37
CA ASP A 732 -35.65 28.77 15.77
C ASP A 732 -37.07 29.27 16.09
N LEU A 733 -37.65 30.08 15.18
CA LEU A 733 -39.00 30.61 15.34
C LEU A 733 -40.10 29.55 15.20
N GLU A 734 -39.97 28.59 14.28
CA GLU A 734 -40.93 27.50 14.11
C GLU A 734 -40.93 26.56 15.33
N SER A 735 -39.74 26.30 15.91
CA SER A 735 -39.58 25.58 17.18
C SER A 735 -40.28 26.31 18.34
N ASP A 736 -40.06 27.62 18.47
CA ASP A 736 -40.70 28.44 19.50
C ASP A 736 -42.24 28.49 19.33
N ILE A 737 -42.74 28.50 18.09
CA ILE A 737 -44.17 28.42 17.77
C ILE A 737 -44.75 27.04 18.10
N GLU A 738 -44.01 25.95 17.88
CA GLU A 738 -44.45 24.61 18.28
C GLU A 738 -44.48 24.46 19.81
N GLU A 739 -43.49 24.99 20.54
CA GLU A 739 -43.53 25.04 22.01
C GLU A 739 -44.74 25.84 22.51
N LEU A 740 -45.07 26.96 21.86
CA LEU A 740 -46.27 27.75 22.18
C LEU A 740 -47.57 26.99 21.89
N LYS A 741 -47.66 26.25 20.77
CA LYS A 741 -48.82 25.40 20.46
C LYS A 741 -48.95 24.27 21.49
N ALA A 742 -47.85 23.66 21.90
CA ALA A 742 -47.84 22.63 22.93
C ALA A 742 -48.26 23.19 24.31
N ALA A 743 -47.75 24.35 24.70
CA ALA A 743 -48.12 25.03 25.94
C ALA A 743 -49.60 25.47 25.96
N LYS A 744 -50.12 25.95 24.82
CA LYS A 744 -51.53 26.32 24.67
C LYS A 744 -52.47 25.11 24.68
N ASN A 745 -52.06 23.99 24.07
CA ASN A 745 -52.82 22.74 24.11
C ASN A 745 -52.82 22.11 25.52
N ALA A 746 -51.75 22.30 26.30
CA ALA A 746 -51.71 21.90 27.70
C ALA A 746 -52.62 22.76 28.62
N ALA A 747 -53.01 23.97 28.18
CA ALA A 747 -53.87 24.89 28.92
C ALA A 747 -55.37 24.79 28.54
N ALA A 748 -55.77 23.92 27.61
CA ALA A 748 -57.18 23.74 27.25
C ALA A 748 -57.92 22.90 28.31
N PRO A 749 -59.01 23.39 28.93
CA PRO A 749 -59.74 22.62 29.94
C PRO A 749 -60.47 21.43 29.30
N SER A 750 -60.25 20.23 29.83
CA SER A 750 -60.99 19.02 29.46
C SER A 750 -62.46 19.19 29.84
N THR A 751 -63.35 19.26 28.86
CA THR A 751 -64.79 19.10 29.08
C THR A 751 -65.12 17.62 29.23
N ASP A 752 -65.16 17.13 30.47
CA ASP A 752 -65.89 15.91 30.80
C ASP A 752 -66.80 16.20 32.00
N GLU A 753 -68.10 16.10 31.77
CA GLU A 753 -69.15 16.12 32.78
C GLU A 753 -69.08 14.82 33.60
N THR A 754 -69.08 14.91 34.94
CA THR A 754 -69.93 14.08 35.83
C THR A 754 -69.79 14.47 37.32
N ASP A 755 -70.95 14.79 37.91
CA ASP A 755 -71.45 14.61 39.29
C ASP A 755 -70.50 14.55 40.52
N GLY A 756 -70.84 15.34 41.56
CA GLY A 756 -70.72 14.87 42.96
C GLY A 756 -70.18 15.82 44.03
N VAL A 757 -71.11 16.51 44.70
CA VAL A 757 -71.14 17.07 46.09
C VAL A 757 -69.93 16.92 47.06
N SER A 758 -69.65 18.04 47.76
CA SER A 758 -69.04 18.29 49.10
C SER A 758 -67.50 18.43 49.24
N GLY A 759 -67.05 19.63 49.69
CA GLY A 759 -65.65 20.00 49.97
C GLY A 759 -65.14 19.56 51.37
N PRO A 760 -64.17 20.26 52.03
CA PRO A 760 -63.26 21.32 51.59
C PRO A 760 -61.76 21.01 51.92
N THR A 761 -60.78 21.73 51.34
CA THR A 761 -59.52 22.19 51.98
C THR A 761 -58.60 22.88 50.97
N GLY A 762 -57.90 23.92 51.41
CA GLY A 762 -57.15 24.84 50.56
C GLY A 762 -55.77 24.35 50.09
N GLY A 763 -55.22 25.10 49.13
CA GLY A 763 -53.83 25.01 48.68
C GLY A 763 -53.58 25.93 47.49
N ALA A 764 -52.83 27.00 47.75
CA ALA A 764 -52.03 27.82 46.83
C ALA A 764 -52.57 28.08 45.40
N PHE A 765 -53.09 29.30 45.19
CA PHE A 765 -52.93 30.00 43.92
C PHE A 765 -51.44 30.22 43.68
N GLY A 766 -50.90 29.62 42.62
CA GLY A 766 -49.56 29.87 42.10
C GLY A 766 -49.56 29.63 40.60
N ASP A 767 -49.04 30.61 39.88
CA ASP A 767 -48.54 30.55 38.50
C ASP A 767 -49.53 30.70 37.34
N ASP A 768 -50.35 31.76 37.36
CA ASP A 768 -50.86 32.39 36.12
C ASP A 768 -50.01 33.62 35.72
N ASP A 769 -49.40 34.30 36.71
CA ASP A 769 -48.51 35.44 36.47
C ASP A 769 -47.20 35.06 35.75
N THR A 770 -46.64 33.87 35.99
CA THR A 770 -45.41 33.41 35.31
C THR A 770 -45.62 33.08 33.83
N LEU A 771 -46.84 32.71 33.44
CA LEU A 771 -47.20 32.45 32.04
C LEU A 771 -47.37 33.77 31.27
N VAL A 772 -48.01 34.75 31.90
CA VAL A 772 -48.19 36.10 31.34
C VAL A 772 -46.85 36.83 31.24
N GLU A 773 -45.96 36.65 32.22
CA GLU A 773 -44.63 37.27 32.24
C GLU A 773 -43.69 36.64 31.20
N LYS A 774 -43.75 35.31 31.01
CA LYS A 774 -43.07 34.63 29.89
C LYS A 774 -43.63 35.03 28.52
N GLN A 775 -44.95 35.16 28.39
CA GLN A 775 -45.58 35.64 27.14
C GLN A 775 -45.14 37.07 26.82
N LYS A 776 -44.92 37.91 27.84
CA LYS A 776 -44.50 39.30 27.68
C LYS A 776 -43.01 39.43 27.36
N GLU A 777 -42.13 38.64 27.99
CA GLU A 777 -40.71 38.54 27.61
C GLU A 777 -40.55 38.07 26.17
N LEU A 778 -41.33 37.07 25.76
CA LEU A 778 -41.31 36.55 24.39
C LEU A 778 -41.87 37.56 23.39
N LEU A 779 -42.93 38.31 23.74
CA LEU A 779 -43.48 39.38 22.90
C LEU A 779 -42.47 40.52 22.69
N ASP A 780 -41.68 40.85 23.71
CA ASP A 780 -40.59 41.82 23.60
C ASP A 780 -39.42 41.29 22.76
N LEU A 781 -39.14 39.99 22.81
CA LEU A 781 -38.14 39.32 21.97
C LEU A 781 -38.56 39.34 20.49
N LEU A 782 -39.82 38.97 20.19
CA LEU A 782 -40.43 39.03 18.86
C LEU A 782 -40.50 40.46 18.32
N LYS A 783 -40.79 41.46 19.16
CA LYS A 783 -40.75 42.89 18.78
C LYS A 783 -39.33 43.35 18.45
N LYS A 784 -38.34 42.89 19.20
CA LYS A 784 -36.92 43.20 18.96
C LYS A 784 -36.42 42.55 17.66
N GLU A 785 -36.87 41.34 17.35
CA GLU A 785 -36.53 40.64 16.10
C GLU A 785 -37.25 41.23 14.88
N ALA A 786 -38.53 41.60 15.01
CA ALA A 786 -39.28 42.31 13.97
C ALA A 786 -38.65 43.69 13.63
N ALA A 787 -38.04 44.35 14.62
CA ALA A 787 -37.28 45.58 14.41
C ALA A 787 -35.94 45.34 13.68
N GLN A 788 -35.24 44.24 13.99
CA GLN A 788 -33.99 43.86 13.30
C GLN A 788 -34.22 43.44 11.85
N LEU A 789 -35.35 42.77 11.54
CA LEU A 789 -35.73 42.40 10.17
C LEU A 789 -36.04 43.63 9.29
N LYS A 790 -36.51 44.73 9.90
CA LYS A 790 -36.82 46.00 9.21
C LYS A 790 -35.57 46.74 8.70
N ASP A 791 -34.38 46.44 9.23
CA ASP A 791 -33.11 47.03 8.81
C ASP A 791 -32.51 46.36 7.55
N PHE A 792 -33.05 45.21 7.11
CA PHE A 792 -32.61 44.49 5.90
C PHE A 792 -33.41 44.94 4.67
N ASN A 793 -32.91 45.96 3.97
CA ASN A 793 -33.68 46.69 2.97
C ASN A 793 -33.56 46.09 1.54
N GLN A 794 -34.42 45.12 1.20
CA GLN A 794 -35.14 45.03 -0.10
C GLN A 794 -36.48 44.33 0.16
N PRO A 795 -37.63 44.92 -0.25
CA PRO A 795 -38.93 44.29 -0.05
C PRO A 795 -39.10 43.21 -1.12
N THR A 796 -38.99 41.94 -0.75
CA THR A 796 -39.78 40.93 -1.46
C THR A 796 -41.21 41.05 -0.94
N ASP A 797 -42.20 40.97 -1.83
CA ASP A 797 -43.64 40.97 -1.47
C ASP A 797 -43.96 39.89 -0.39
N GLU A 798 -43.08 38.90 -0.27
CA GLU A 798 -43.09 37.81 0.70
C GLU A 798 -42.69 38.26 2.12
N VAL A 799 -41.68 39.12 2.29
CA VAL A 799 -41.36 39.71 3.61
C VAL A 799 -42.52 40.58 4.09
N ASP A 800 -43.16 41.33 3.18
CA ASP A 800 -44.35 42.12 3.52
C ASP A 800 -45.56 41.24 3.86
N THR A 801 -45.70 40.08 3.22
CA THR A 801 -46.76 39.10 3.50
C THR A 801 -46.53 38.39 4.82
N TYR A 802 -45.30 37.93 5.07
CA TYR A 802 -44.89 37.31 6.33
C TYR A 802 -45.00 38.29 7.50
N MET A 803 -44.53 39.54 7.35
CA MET A 803 -44.70 40.58 8.35
C MET A 803 -46.18 40.92 8.59
N LYS A 804 -47.05 40.77 7.58
CA LYS A 804 -48.52 40.89 7.74
C LYS A 804 -49.10 39.74 8.56
N GLU A 805 -48.67 38.51 8.30
CA GLU A 805 -49.12 37.32 9.03
C GLU A 805 -48.61 37.33 10.47
N LEU A 806 -47.34 37.65 10.69
CA LEU A 806 -46.75 37.81 12.01
C LEU A 806 -47.46 38.93 12.80
N ARG A 807 -47.74 40.08 12.16
CA ARG A 807 -48.57 41.15 12.78
C ARG A 807 -49.98 40.68 13.11
N LYS A 808 -50.58 39.82 12.28
CA LYS A 808 -51.91 39.24 12.50
C LYS A 808 -51.89 38.27 13.68
N GLU A 809 -50.83 37.49 13.84
CA GLU A 809 -50.65 36.56 14.97
C GLU A 809 -50.31 37.28 16.28
N ILE A 810 -49.42 38.27 16.26
CA ILE A 810 -49.12 39.14 17.41
C ILE A 810 -50.38 39.88 17.87
N LYS A 811 -51.21 40.33 16.93
CA LYS A 811 -52.49 40.97 17.24
C LYS A 811 -53.53 39.97 17.76
N ALA A 812 -53.52 38.73 17.29
CA ALA A 812 -54.35 37.66 17.84
C ALA A 812 -53.91 37.23 19.25
N ALA A 813 -52.65 37.47 19.61
CA ALA A 813 -52.09 37.29 20.95
C ALA A 813 -52.21 38.55 21.86
N GLY A 814 -52.84 39.63 21.39
CA GLY A 814 -53.18 40.82 22.20
C GLY A 814 -52.15 41.95 22.25
N GLY A 815 -51.12 41.94 21.41
CA GLY A 815 -50.11 43.01 21.32
C GLY A 815 -50.34 44.00 20.17
N ASP A 816 -50.03 45.29 20.40
CA ASP A 816 -49.88 46.32 19.35
C ASP A 816 -48.38 46.68 19.16
N ILE A 817 -48.01 47.01 17.92
CA ILE A 817 -46.66 47.47 17.51
C ILE A 817 -46.81 48.89 16.93
N GLU A 818 -46.11 49.87 17.50
CA GLU A 818 -46.00 51.23 16.93
C GLU A 818 -44.84 51.32 15.93
N ASP A 819 -45.07 52.05 14.83
CA ASP A 819 -44.11 52.27 13.75
C ASP A 819 -43.14 53.41 14.12
N GLU A 820 -41.92 53.08 14.59
CA GLU A 820 -40.80 54.02 14.59
C GLU A 820 -39.82 53.70 13.46
N THR A 821 -39.51 54.71 12.65
CA THR A 821 -38.50 54.68 11.58
C THR A 821 -37.15 55.17 12.12
N ARG A 822 -36.09 54.35 12.05
CA ARG A 822 -34.70 54.77 12.28
C ARG A 822 -33.80 54.47 11.09
N THR A 823 -32.79 55.32 10.91
CA THR A 823 -31.82 55.33 9.81
C THR A 823 -30.68 54.31 10.01
N VAL A 824 -30.33 53.59 8.95
CA VAL A 824 -29.34 52.49 8.87
C VAL A 824 -27.89 53.00 8.94
N THR A 825 -27.01 52.26 9.62
CA THR A 825 -25.53 52.38 9.54
C THR A 825 -24.94 51.04 9.06
N PRO A 826 -23.84 51.02 8.27
CA PRO A 826 -23.31 49.78 7.68
C PRO A 826 -22.61 48.87 8.70
N PHE A 827 -22.80 47.56 8.58
CA PHE A 827 -22.21 46.52 9.42
C PHE A 827 -20.72 46.29 9.10
N THR A 828 -19.85 46.29 10.11
CA THR A 828 -18.40 46.04 9.99
C THR A 828 -17.87 45.06 11.05
N GLY A 829 -18.64 44.02 11.42
CA GLY A 829 -18.23 43.01 12.41
C GLY A 829 -17.87 41.67 11.75
N ASP A 830 -16.88 40.96 12.30
CA ASP A 830 -16.49 39.59 11.92
C ASP A 830 -17.71 38.65 11.99
N VAL A 831 -18.17 38.16 10.83
CA VAL A 831 -19.28 37.21 10.73
C VAL A 831 -18.74 35.79 10.92
N ILE A 832 -19.25 35.08 11.93
CA ILE A 832 -19.03 33.63 12.07
C ILE A 832 -19.81 32.96 10.93
N LEU A 833 -19.10 32.36 9.97
CA LEU A 833 -19.68 31.61 8.85
C LEU A 833 -20.08 30.20 9.31
N ASP A 834 -21.31 29.79 9.00
CA ASP A 834 -21.75 28.40 9.13
C ASP A 834 -20.93 27.49 8.19
N ASP A 835 -20.66 26.26 8.65
CA ASP A 835 -19.76 25.33 7.96
C ASP A 835 -20.29 24.86 6.59
N ASP A 836 -21.61 24.86 6.37
CA ASP A 836 -22.22 24.57 5.07
C ASP A 836 -21.93 25.67 4.02
N VAL A 837 -21.96 26.95 4.38
CA VAL A 837 -21.54 28.07 3.53
C VAL A 837 -20.04 27.98 3.25
N LYS A 838 -19.22 27.62 4.25
CA LYS A 838 -17.80 27.36 4.06
C LYS A 838 -17.55 26.19 3.10
N ILE A 839 -18.34 25.12 3.16
CA ILE A 839 -18.25 23.99 2.21
C ILE A 839 -18.65 24.45 0.80
N ALA A 840 -19.68 25.28 0.64
CA ALA A 840 -20.10 25.81 -0.66
C ALA A 840 -18.98 26.63 -1.34
N GLU A 841 -18.17 27.32 -0.54
CA GLU A 841 -17.03 28.12 -0.98
C GLU A 841 -15.65 27.43 -0.86
N ASN A 842 -15.64 26.13 -0.52
CA ASN A 842 -14.40 25.34 -0.35
C ASN A 842 -13.40 25.95 0.67
N ASP A 843 -13.93 26.54 1.74
CA ASP A 843 -13.21 27.18 2.86
C ASP A 843 -13.49 26.48 4.21
N SER A 844 -14.13 25.30 4.19
CA SER A 844 -14.46 24.52 5.39
C SER A 844 -13.20 23.90 6.01
N ASP A 845 -13.15 23.90 7.33
CA ASP A 845 -12.09 23.27 8.13
C ASP A 845 -12.04 21.74 7.93
N THR A 846 -13.14 21.15 7.44
CA THR A 846 -13.19 19.73 7.05
C THR A 846 -12.37 19.41 5.80
N GLY A 847 -12.02 20.45 5.02
CA GLY A 847 -11.36 20.35 3.72
C GLY A 847 -12.27 19.87 2.58
N ILE A 848 -13.59 19.79 2.81
CA ILE A 848 -14.57 19.43 1.78
C ILE A 848 -15.13 20.70 1.14
N GLY A 849 -15.19 20.70 -0.19
CA GLY A 849 -15.85 21.73 -0.99
C GLY A 849 -16.92 21.13 -1.89
N ALA A 850 -18.05 21.79 -2.06
CA ALA A 850 -19.12 21.33 -2.94
C ALA A 850 -19.74 22.49 -3.73
N THR A 851 -19.97 22.31 -5.04
CA THR A 851 -20.55 23.36 -5.89
C THR A 851 -21.14 22.79 -7.18
N THR A 852 -21.84 23.64 -7.94
CA THR A 852 -22.46 23.29 -9.23
C THR A 852 -22.01 24.26 -10.31
N VAL A 853 -21.55 23.72 -11.43
CA VAL A 853 -21.17 24.45 -12.63
C VAL A 853 -22.16 24.15 -13.75
N VAL A 854 -22.55 25.13 -14.55
CA VAL A 854 -23.48 24.97 -15.68
C VAL A 854 -22.72 25.08 -17.00
N VAL A 855 -22.90 24.08 -17.86
CA VAL A 855 -22.21 23.93 -19.16
C VAL A 855 -23.20 23.58 -20.27
N LYS A 856 -22.76 23.67 -21.53
CA LYS A 856 -23.53 23.28 -22.71
C LYS A 856 -23.43 21.77 -22.95
N SER A 857 -24.56 21.09 -23.14
CA SER A 857 -24.59 19.73 -23.70
C SER A 857 -25.50 19.70 -24.93
N VAL A 858 -25.17 18.86 -25.90
CA VAL A 858 -25.94 18.71 -27.13
C VAL A 858 -26.63 17.35 -27.09
N ASN A 859 -27.96 17.34 -27.23
CA ASN A 859 -28.72 16.09 -27.23
C ASN A 859 -28.58 15.33 -28.57
N GLU A 860 -29.13 14.11 -28.66
CA GLU A 860 -29.10 13.28 -29.88
C GLU A 860 -29.72 13.96 -31.11
N ASN A 861 -30.58 14.97 -30.90
CA ASN A 861 -31.24 15.73 -31.96
C ASN A 861 -30.42 16.97 -32.40
N GLY A 862 -29.26 17.22 -31.80
CA GLY A 862 -28.43 18.39 -32.10
C GLY A 862 -28.85 19.68 -31.40
N GLU A 863 -29.78 19.63 -30.44
CA GLU A 863 -30.23 20.80 -29.68
C GLU A 863 -29.31 21.03 -28.48
N ALA A 864 -28.85 22.27 -28.31
CA ALA A 864 -28.04 22.67 -27.18
C ALA A 864 -28.91 22.90 -25.93
N LYS A 865 -28.50 22.34 -24.80
CA LYS A 865 -29.16 22.50 -23.50
C LYS A 865 -28.12 22.83 -22.43
N ALA A 866 -28.45 23.75 -21.51
CA ALA A 866 -27.69 23.98 -20.31
C ALA A 866 -27.86 22.79 -19.35
N VAL A 867 -26.75 22.21 -18.89
CA VAL A 867 -26.75 21.07 -17.96
C VAL A 867 -25.84 21.35 -16.76
N PRO A 868 -26.25 20.99 -15.54
CA PRO A 868 -25.38 21.11 -14.38
C PRO A 868 -24.29 20.02 -14.38
N VAL A 869 -23.16 20.36 -13.78
CA VAL A 869 -22.07 19.46 -13.40
C VAL A 869 -21.77 19.75 -11.94
N HIS A 870 -22.10 18.80 -11.06
CA HIS A 870 -21.83 18.93 -9.63
C HIS A 870 -20.42 18.47 -9.33
N ILE A 871 -19.71 19.24 -8.51
CA ILE A 871 -18.32 18.98 -8.15
C ILE A 871 -18.22 18.95 -6.63
N ILE A 872 -17.68 17.85 -6.11
CA ILE A 872 -17.32 17.71 -4.70
C ILE A 872 -15.83 17.41 -4.64
N VAL A 873 -15.09 18.22 -3.89
CA VAL A 873 -13.66 18.02 -3.64
C VAL A 873 -13.42 17.70 -2.18
N ASN A 874 -12.45 16.85 -1.91
CA ASN A 874 -11.88 16.68 -0.59
C ASN A 874 -10.39 16.99 -0.69
N ASN A 875 -10.00 18.18 -0.27
CA ASN A 875 -8.64 18.71 -0.37
C ASN A 875 -7.64 17.90 0.47
N SER A 876 -8.12 17.28 1.56
CA SER A 876 -7.30 16.44 2.45
C SER A 876 -6.91 15.12 1.78
N SER A 877 -7.88 14.43 1.15
CA SER A 877 -7.62 13.16 0.44
C SER A 877 -7.25 13.33 -1.04
N LYS A 878 -7.26 14.56 -1.56
CA LYS A 878 -7.07 14.91 -2.98
C LYS A 878 -8.01 14.13 -3.92
N LYS A 879 -9.24 13.88 -3.46
CA LYS A 879 -10.27 13.21 -4.26
C LYS A 879 -11.24 14.24 -4.80
N THR A 880 -11.68 14.02 -6.04
CA THR A 880 -12.70 14.83 -6.70
C THR A 880 -13.79 13.91 -7.22
N LEU A 881 -15.04 14.22 -6.88
CA LEU A 881 -16.24 13.59 -7.42
C LEU A 881 -16.92 14.58 -8.35
N VAL A 882 -17.23 14.12 -9.56
CA VAL A 882 -17.94 14.90 -10.58
C VAL A 882 -19.20 14.14 -10.99
N VAL A 883 -20.35 14.80 -10.92
CA VAL A 883 -21.65 14.23 -11.31
C VAL A 883 -22.20 15.05 -12.48
N GLY A 884 -22.21 14.47 -13.67
CA GLY A 884 -22.47 15.15 -14.94
C GLY A 884 -23.25 14.28 -15.91
N GLY A 885 -23.32 14.70 -17.18
CA GLY A 885 -23.86 13.86 -18.26
C GLY A 885 -22.88 12.75 -18.65
N ALA A 886 -23.22 11.97 -19.68
CA ALA A 886 -22.32 10.94 -20.18
C ALA A 886 -20.95 11.54 -20.60
N ALA A 887 -19.86 10.93 -20.12
CA ALA A 887 -18.51 11.21 -20.59
C ALA A 887 -18.05 10.09 -21.53
N SER A 888 -17.19 10.40 -22.50
CA SER A 888 -16.67 9.37 -23.39
C SER A 888 -15.97 8.24 -22.61
N ASP A 889 -15.96 7.02 -23.16
CA ASP A 889 -15.29 5.85 -22.55
C ASP A 889 -13.79 6.15 -22.27
N ARG A 890 -13.20 7.01 -23.11
CA ARG A 890 -11.82 7.47 -22.99
C ARG A 890 -11.66 8.49 -21.87
N LEU A 891 -12.50 9.52 -21.79
CA LEU A 891 -12.48 10.51 -20.72
C LEU A 891 -12.76 9.88 -19.35
N SER A 892 -13.69 8.92 -19.28
CA SER A 892 -13.94 8.10 -18.10
C SER A 892 -12.72 7.26 -17.68
N THR A 893 -11.87 6.88 -18.63
CA THR A 893 -10.58 6.22 -18.34
C THR A 893 -9.57 7.22 -17.80
N LEU A 894 -9.51 8.43 -18.36
CA LEU A 894 -8.60 9.48 -17.93
C LEU A 894 -8.93 10.02 -16.53
N PHE A 895 -10.21 10.21 -16.21
CA PHE A 895 -10.64 10.53 -14.84
C PHE A 895 -10.16 9.49 -13.83
N ARG A 896 -10.18 8.21 -14.21
CA ARG A 896 -9.61 7.14 -13.40
C ARG A 896 -8.08 7.19 -13.31
N GLU A 897 -7.38 7.81 -14.25
CA GLU A 897 -5.92 7.97 -14.16
C GLU A 897 -5.53 9.17 -13.28
N VAL A 898 -6.38 10.21 -13.21
CA VAL A 898 -6.04 11.49 -12.55
C VAL A 898 -6.61 11.69 -11.15
N GLY A 899 -7.40 10.74 -10.63
CA GLY A 899 -8.00 10.87 -9.29
C GLY A 899 -9.44 11.36 -9.27
N VAL A 900 -10.04 11.64 -10.43
CA VAL A 900 -11.42 12.13 -10.55
C VAL A 900 -12.38 10.94 -10.66
N ARG A 901 -13.42 10.92 -9.84
CA ARG A 901 -14.51 9.95 -9.93
C ARG A 901 -15.69 10.61 -10.62
N HIS A 902 -15.91 10.24 -11.88
CA HIS A 902 -17.05 10.72 -12.65
C HIS A 902 -18.24 9.76 -12.56
N ILE A 903 -19.44 10.32 -12.41
CA ILE A 903 -20.70 9.58 -12.45
C ILE A 903 -21.58 10.18 -13.52
N ASN A 904 -21.96 9.35 -14.47
CA ASN A 904 -22.97 9.68 -15.46
C ASN A 904 -24.34 9.62 -14.78
N ARG A 905 -25.01 10.76 -14.66
CA ARG A 905 -26.37 10.86 -14.09
C ARG A 905 -27.41 10.06 -14.87
N ASP A 906 -27.18 9.84 -16.16
CA ASP A 906 -28.09 9.14 -17.06
C ASP A 906 -27.94 7.60 -16.96
N ASP A 907 -26.98 7.09 -16.18
CA ASP A 907 -26.79 5.65 -15.95
C ASP A 907 -27.91 5.09 -15.05
N GLN A 908 -28.47 3.94 -15.43
CA GLN A 908 -29.48 3.25 -14.62
C GLN A 908 -29.00 2.91 -13.20
N ASN A 909 -27.68 2.82 -13.00
CA ASN A 909 -27.04 2.56 -11.70
C ASN A 909 -26.43 3.81 -11.06
N ALA A 910 -26.71 5.03 -11.57
CA ALA A 910 -26.07 6.26 -11.12
C ALA A 910 -26.20 6.47 -9.60
N ALA A 911 -27.37 6.21 -9.02
CA ALA A 911 -27.62 6.35 -7.59
C ALA A 911 -26.73 5.43 -6.73
N ALA A 912 -26.57 4.17 -7.14
CA ALA A 912 -25.69 3.22 -6.44
C ALA A 912 -24.21 3.63 -6.56
N GLN A 913 -23.78 3.99 -7.79
CA GLN A 913 -22.42 4.47 -8.04
C GLN A 913 -22.11 5.74 -7.23
N LEU A 914 -23.10 6.61 -7.06
CA LEU A 914 -23.02 7.87 -6.34
C LEU A 914 -22.90 7.67 -4.84
N ARG A 915 -23.71 6.77 -4.27
CA ARG A 915 -23.58 6.39 -2.86
C ARG A 915 -22.18 5.85 -2.53
N ASP A 916 -21.66 4.98 -3.38
CA ASP A 916 -20.29 4.45 -3.23
C ASP A 916 -19.22 5.53 -3.39
N ALA A 917 -19.48 6.57 -4.20
CA ALA A 917 -18.56 7.69 -4.38
C ALA A 917 -18.58 8.65 -3.20
N LEU A 918 -19.77 8.99 -2.71
CA LEU A 918 -19.99 9.81 -1.52
C LEU A 918 -19.38 9.14 -0.28
N ALA A 919 -19.61 7.83 -0.11
CA ALA A 919 -19.00 7.06 0.97
C ALA A 919 -17.46 7.06 0.91
N ASP A 920 -16.88 7.12 -0.29
CA ASP A 920 -15.43 7.13 -0.48
C ASP A 920 -14.79 8.51 -0.34
N ILE A 921 -15.44 9.58 -0.83
CA ILE A 921 -14.94 10.96 -0.74
C ILE A 921 -15.23 11.61 0.62
N MET A 922 -16.30 11.20 1.30
CA MET A 922 -16.68 11.63 2.65
C MET A 922 -16.37 10.55 3.71
N ARG A 923 -15.38 9.70 3.43
CA ARG A 923 -14.99 8.62 4.33
C ARG A 923 -14.43 9.20 5.63
N GLY A 924 -15.12 8.96 6.75
CA GLY A 924 -14.73 9.49 8.06
C GLY A 924 -15.25 10.89 8.37
N ALA A 925 -16.00 11.53 7.45
CA ALA A 925 -16.76 12.73 7.75
C ALA A 925 -17.89 12.42 8.75
N SER A 926 -18.17 13.34 9.68
CA SER A 926 -19.29 13.21 10.61
C SER A 926 -20.62 13.27 9.87
N GLU A 927 -21.70 12.87 10.54
CA GLU A 927 -23.06 13.02 10.00
C GLU A 927 -23.39 14.50 9.76
N ASP A 928 -22.95 15.39 10.66
CA ASP A 928 -23.10 16.84 10.51
C ASP A 928 -22.38 17.36 9.26
N THR A 929 -21.13 16.96 9.00
CA THR A 929 -20.43 17.35 7.77
C THR A 929 -21.17 16.87 6.52
N ARG A 930 -21.75 15.66 6.54
CA ARG A 930 -22.54 15.15 5.40
C ARG A 930 -23.81 15.98 5.19
N ASN A 931 -24.49 16.36 6.26
CA ASN A 931 -25.64 17.24 6.20
C ASN A 931 -25.24 18.64 5.70
N ASN A 932 -24.11 19.17 6.13
CA ASN A 932 -23.58 20.46 5.67
C ASN A 932 -23.24 20.43 4.17
N VAL A 933 -22.71 19.32 3.63
CA VAL A 933 -22.52 19.18 2.19
C VAL A 933 -23.86 19.17 1.44
N LYS A 934 -24.88 18.51 1.99
CA LYS A 934 -26.23 18.53 1.41
C LYS A 934 -26.75 19.98 1.38
N SER A 935 -26.66 20.71 2.49
CA SER A 935 -27.06 22.12 2.59
C SER A 935 -26.28 23.02 1.64
N ALA A 936 -24.96 22.83 1.51
CA ALA A 936 -24.09 23.56 0.58
C ALA A 936 -24.55 23.40 -0.88
N LEU A 937 -24.88 22.17 -1.29
CA LEU A 937 -25.42 21.89 -2.62
C LEU A 937 -26.80 22.51 -2.83
N LEU A 938 -27.66 22.49 -1.80
CA LEU A 938 -28.98 23.11 -1.85
C LEU A 938 -28.88 24.63 -2.02
N PHE A 939 -28.01 25.33 -1.28
CA PHE A 939 -27.81 26.78 -1.46
C PHE A 939 -27.47 27.17 -2.89
N ARG A 940 -26.75 26.32 -3.62
CA ARG A 940 -26.35 26.56 -5.01
C ARG A 940 -27.36 26.07 -6.05
N ASN A 941 -28.32 25.21 -5.68
CA ASN A 941 -29.28 24.60 -6.61
C ASN A 941 -30.74 25.07 -6.40
N ASP A 942 -31.03 25.99 -5.47
CA ASP A 942 -32.39 26.38 -5.06
C ASP A 942 -33.08 27.41 -5.99
N PRO A 943 -34.32 27.14 -6.50
CA PRO A 943 -35.10 28.06 -7.32
C PRO A 943 -35.50 29.36 -6.62
N VAL A 944 -35.06 30.49 -7.16
CA VAL A 944 -35.66 31.79 -6.82
C VAL A 944 -37.02 31.89 -7.52
N GLY A 945 -38.13 31.80 -6.78
CA GLY A 945 -39.48 32.15 -7.28
C GLY A 945 -40.56 31.06 -7.29
N VAL A 946 -40.35 29.91 -6.63
CA VAL A 946 -41.43 28.94 -6.34
C VAL A 946 -41.92 29.17 -4.90
N GLU A 947 -43.22 28.98 -4.61
CA GLU A 947 -43.77 29.10 -3.23
C GLU A 947 -42.89 28.31 -2.23
N GLU A 948 -42.13 29.01 -1.38
CA GLU A 948 -41.11 28.44 -0.47
C GLU A 948 -41.63 27.28 0.38
N SER A 949 -42.93 27.26 0.69
CA SER A 949 -43.60 26.21 1.46
C SER A 949 -43.60 24.83 0.80
N LYS A 950 -43.61 24.73 -0.54
CA LYS A 950 -43.56 23.45 -1.26
C LYS A 950 -42.13 22.94 -1.47
N ILE A 951 -41.15 23.84 -1.42
CA ILE A 951 -39.74 23.54 -1.64
C ILE A 951 -39.10 22.97 -0.36
N ILE A 952 -39.40 23.56 0.80
CA ILE A 952 -38.89 23.09 2.10
C ILE A 952 -39.36 21.65 2.38
N GLU A 953 -40.63 21.35 2.11
CA GLU A 953 -41.20 20.00 2.28
C GLU A 953 -40.60 18.95 1.32
N HIS A 954 -40.11 19.38 0.15
CA HIS A 954 -39.40 18.54 -0.82
C HIS A 954 -37.92 18.37 -0.44
N ASN A 955 -37.26 19.42 0.05
CA ASN A 955 -35.83 19.47 0.36
C ASN A 955 -35.45 18.78 1.69
N GLU A 956 -36.34 18.78 2.68
CA GLU A 956 -36.16 17.97 3.91
C GLU A 956 -36.18 16.46 3.60
N LYS A 957 -36.95 16.05 2.59
CA LYS A 957 -37.13 14.63 2.21
C LYS A 957 -36.15 14.14 1.13
N ALA A 958 -35.57 15.04 0.32
CA ALA A 958 -34.65 14.67 -0.75
C ALA A 958 -33.31 14.15 -0.19
N SER A 959 -32.84 13.02 -0.70
CA SER A 959 -31.49 12.53 -0.39
C SER A 959 -30.41 13.35 -1.12
N MET A 960 -29.15 13.24 -0.69
CA MET A 960 -28.04 13.89 -1.40
C MET A 960 -27.89 13.33 -2.82
N GLU A 961 -28.23 12.05 -3.01
CA GLU A 961 -28.29 11.42 -4.32
C GLU A 961 -29.36 12.04 -5.23
N ASP A 962 -30.55 12.33 -4.70
CA ASP A 962 -31.63 12.96 -5.47
C ASP A 962 -31.24 14.36 -5.97
N ILE A 963 -30.57 15.15 -5.11
CA ILE A 963 -30.09 16.48 -5.46
C ILE A 963 -29.05 16.42 -6.58
N LEU A 964 -28.06 15.54 -6.45
CA LEU A 964 -26.95 15.41 -7.41
C LEU A 964 -27.36 14.77 -8.76
N LEU A 965 -28.48 14.05 -8.79
CA LEU A 965 -29.03 13.46 -10.03
C LEU A 965 -30.09 14.36 -10.71
N SER A 966 -30.51 15.46 -10.08
CA SER A 966 -31.49 16.39 -10.63
C SER A 966 -30.92 17.26 -11.79
N TYR A 967 -31.81 17.74 -12.67
CA TYR A 967 -31.43 18.49 -13.89
C TYR A 967 -31.54 20.01 -13.78
N GLU A 968 -32.02 20.57 -12.68
CA GLU A 968 -32.35 22.00 -12.58
C GLU A 968 -31.40 22.76 -11.63
N PRO A 969 -30.31 23.36 -12.15
CA PRO A 969 -29.51 24.30 -11.38
C PRO A 969 -30.13 25.71 -11.44
N TYR A 970 -30.37 26.34 -10.29
CA TYR A 970 -30.96 27.68 -10.23
C TYR A 970 -29.96 28.80 -9.85
N LEU A 971 -28.95 28.52 -9.00
CA LEU A 971 -27.85 29.46 -8.65
C LEU A 971 -26.48 28.88 -9.05
N GLY A 972 -26.45 28.19 -10.19
CA GLY A 972 -25.24 27.57 -10.71
C GLY A 972 -24.20 28.60 -11.21
N LYS A 973 -22.94 28.20 -11.20
CA LYS A 973 -21.84 28.97 -11.81
C LYS A 973 -21.80 28.68 -13.31
N TYR A 974 -22.15 29.64 -14.16
CA TYR A 974 -22.16 29.45 -15.61
C TYR A 974 -20.75 29.65 -16.18
N LEU A 975 -20.31 28.72 -17.03
CA LEU A 975 -19.05 28.86 -17.76
C LEU A 975 -19.29 29.32 -19.18
N VAL A 976 -18.84 30.52 -19.50
CA VAL A 976 -19.00 31.17 -20.80
C VAL A 976 -17.67 31.12 -21.56
N ALA A 977 -17.70 30.60 -22.78
CA ALA A 977 -16.52 30.55 -23.64
C ALA A 977 -16.17 31.97 -24.12
N ASN A 978 -14.91 32.38 -23.96
CA ASN A 978 -14.49 33.72 -24.36
C ASN A 978 -14.40 33.76 -25.90
N LYS A 979 -15.41 34.31 -26.59
CA LYS A 979 -15.38 34.49 -28.04
C LYS A 979 -14.25 35.47 -28.40
N GLN A 980 -13.11 34.97 -28.87
CA GLN A 980 -12.25 35.76 -29.75
C GLN A 980 -12.97 35.95 -31.10
N ALA A 981 -14.00 36.79 -31.14
CA ALA A 981 -14.47 37.41 -32.36
C ALA A 981 -13.77 38.78 -32.49
N PRO A 982 -13.29 39.16 -33.69
CA PRO A 982 -12.63 40.45 -33.87
C PRO A 982 -13.66 41.56 -33.58
N ARG A 983 -13.45 42.34 -32.53
CA ARG A 983 -14.14 43.63 -32.36
C ARG A 983 -13.68 44.55 -33.50
N GLN A 984 -14.38 44.51 -34.63
CA GLN A 984 -14.33 45.59 -35.60
C GLN A 984 -14.97 46.83 -34.95
N MET A 985 -14.28 47.96 -35.08
CA MET A 985 -14.74 49.30 -34.70
C MET A 985 -16.08 49.66 -35.34
#